data_AF-A0AAJ2EA13-F1
#
_entry.id   AF-A0AAJ2EA13-F1
#
_cell.length_a   1.000
_cell.length_b   1.000
_cell.length_c   1.000
_cell.angle_alpha   90.00
_cell.angle_beta   90.00
_cell.angle_gamma   90.00
#
_symmetry.space_group_name_H-M   'P 1'
#
loop_
_entity.id
_entity.type
_entity.pdbx_description
1 polymer ?
#
loop_
_entity_poly.entity_id
_entity_poly.type
_entity_poly.pdbx_seq_one_letter_code
_entity_poly.pdbx_strand_id
1 'polypeptide(L)'
;MNEQYSPWVEVEVPSAWCEHPLVGEPHRLFVANLFGILADLDAVVHTKYVRSGDDFVPRTTNSVLFSYHSVGDAPNVWRIKEGPLPYYFSFDRRGYSGWSEIAHSGDMYAQAQQMDLEEARRIVRKAREESVGRNVSKYPQPSISVSNLPSGFVFFPLQITSDTVLKLSRLDYFDVLDAAVRTAQERRQALVIKRHPLCTDEKMESALEKLRDAPFVTITEASVHQCLAGARSVLCCNSGVGFEALLHGKPVFSFGESDYNAAAERIARIEDVSSVFDGKTAVTAETRDRFIAYFLTRYCFDARSSEQIAAKVRHAFVAAGWPQVVSTFRGASEDGSSKVMEFAVDRPPHLPQVALLDERVQQIASELAELRRQTAANRFASSDDLTRASTEISGQFEKMLAERNKFDEDRRHLENDRRRLEDDRRRLDEIIDSLRADVARAEAELTASRNETRAWQARFDQIRYSRSWRVLAPARYLARRLRGAHMPAEAEQAAVVEQPAEPEQVAVVEQPVPVEAPFGSPGSREYEIIVKSGLFDRDWYLSQYEDIAVAGTDPIEHFLKAGAQERRNPCAFFDAGFYLWVYPDLAESQVNPLLHYIEYGSRENRTPHPLFDVEWFKATTGFDPESDETALAAYLRMAGTTDVWPTNLLSRCRTMLNLDSFDELDGYIKRVVAA
;
A
#
# COMPACT_ATOMS: atom_id res chain seq x y z
N MET A 1 -2.41 -35.79 -31.00
CA MET A 1 -1.36 -34.76 -30.88
C MET A 1 -1.36 -34.28 -29.43
N ASN A 2 -0.76 -35.06 -28.52
CA ASN A 2 -0.57 -34.68 -27.10
C ASN A 2 0.94 -34.71 -26.84
N GLU A 3 1.67 -33.84 -27.52
CA GLU A 3 3.06 -33.57 -27.17
C GLU A 3 3.10 -32.69 -25.91
N GLN A 4 4.05 -33.05 -25.06
CA GLN A 4 4.42 -32.44 -23.78
C GLN A 4 4.65 -30.93 -23.92
N TYR A 5 3.65 -30.11 -23.65
CA TYR A 5 3.87 -28.70 -23.35
C TYR A 5 3.80 -28.50 -21.84
N SER A 6 4.86 -27.94 -21.24
CA SER A 6 4.80 -27.47 -19.86
C SER A 6 3.74 -26.37 -19.76
N PRO A 7 2.94 -26.34 -18.68
CA PRO A 7 2.00 -25.25 -18.46
C PRO A 7 2.79 -23.93 -18.43
N TRP A 8 2.28 -22.89 -19.08
CA TRP A 8 2.91 -21.57 -19.04
C TRP A 8 1.90 -20.53 -18.57
N VAL A 9 2.38 -19.50 -17.88
CA VAL A 9 1.54 -18.50 -17.22
C VAL A 9 2.16 -17.13 -17.37
N GLU A 10 1.30 -16.14 -17.58
CA GLU A 10 1.68 -14.75 -17.52
C GLU A 10 1.40 -14.20 -16.12
N VAL A 11 2.35 -13.48 -15.54
CA VAL A 11 2.21 -12.89 -14.21
C VAL A 11 2.54 -11.41 -14.28
N GLU A 12 1.55 -10.58 -13.99
CA GLU A 12 1.76 -9.16 -13.78
C GLU A 12 2.41 -8.93 -12.41
N VAL A 13 3.60 -8.35 -12.40
CA VAL A 13 4.38 -8.09 -11.18
C VAL A 13 4.22 -6.63 -10.77
N PRO A 14 3.62 -6.35 -9.60
CA PRO A 14 3.36 -4.97 -9.15
C PRO A 14 4.58 -4.39 -8.42
N SER A 15 5.69 -4.14 -9.13
CA SER A 15 6.97 -3.79 -8.48
C SER A 15 6.87 -2.54 -7.59
N ALA A 16 6.13 -1.51 -8.02
CA ALA A 16 5.92 -0.29 -7.22
C ALA A 16 5.22 -0.57 -5.89
N TRP A 17 4.26 -1.51 -5.86
CA TRP A 17 3.58 -1.90 -4.64
C TRP A 17 4.47 -2.77 -3.75
N CYS A 18 5.30 -3.63 -4.35
CA CYS A 18 6.33 -4.39 -3.63
C CYS A 18 7.34 -3.48 -2.91
N GLU A 19 7.60 -2.28 -3.41
CA GLU A 19 8.53 -1.32 -2.82
C GLU A 19 7.85 -0.36 -1.82
N HIS A 20 6.51 -0.33 -1.76
CA HIS A 20 5.78 0.57 -0.89
C HIS A 20 6.10 0.32 0.59
N PRO A 21 6.48 1.34 1.38
CA PRO A 21 6.97 1.16 2.75
C PRO A 21 5.91 0.60 3.72
N LEU A 22 4.62 0.90 3.48
CA LEU A 22 3.53 0.46 4.36
C LEU A 22 2.82 -0.84 3.96
N VAL A 23 2.81 -1.18 2.67
CA VAL A 23 2.02 -2.33 2.17
C VAL A 23 2.88 -3.31 1.36
N GLY A 24 4.15 -3.01 1.11
CA GLY A 24 5.00 -3.83 0.24
C GLY A 24 5.39 -5.17 0.83
N GLU A 25 5.41 -5.33 2.16
CA GLU A 25 5.69 -6.64 2.78
C GLU A 25 4.66 -7.71 2.36
N PRO A 26 3.33 -7.51 2.53
CA PRO A 26 2.32 -8.41 1.98
C PRO A 26 2.51 -8.75 0.49
N HIS A 27 2.87 -7.77 -0.33
CA HIS A 27 3.06 -7.97 -1.78
C HIS A 27 4.27 -8.83 -2.09
N ARG A 28 5.43 -8.52 -1.47
CA ARG A 28 6.65 -9.32 -1.65
C ARG A 28 6.44 -10.75 -1.20
N LEU A 29 5.73 -10.96 -0.10
CA LEU A 29 5.41 -12.30 0.40
C LEU A 29 4.49 -13.06 -0.55
N PHE A 30 3.42 -12.42 -1.03
CA PHE A 30 2.53 -13.00 -2.04
C PHE A 30 3.30 -13.39 -3.30
N VAL A 31 4.08 -12.47 -3.86
CA VAL A 31 4.88 -12.71 -5.07
C VAL A 31 5.86 -13.86 -4.85
N ALA A 32 6.62 -13.85 -3.75
CA ALA A 32 7.56 -14.94 -3.44
C ALA A 32 6.86 -16.31 -3.37
N ASN A 33 5.72 -16.39 -2.68
CA ASN A 33 4.94 -17.63 -2.57
C ASN A 33 4.36 -18.06 -3.92
N LEU A 34 3.82 -17.13 -4.71
CA LEU A 34 3.29 -17.41 -6.03
C LEU A 34 4.36 -18.00 -6.96
N PHE A 35 5.53 -17.36 -7.03
CA PHE A 35 6.63 -17.84 -7.89
C PHE A 35 7.18 -19.18 -7.40
N GLY A 36 7.27 -19.42 -6.09
CA GLY A 36 7.62 -20.73 -5.55
C GLY A 36 6.65 -21.83 -5.99
N ILE A 37 5.35 -21.57 -5.92
CA ILE A 37 4.30 -22.51 -6.37
C ILE A 37 4.37 -22.76 -7.88
N LEU A 38 4.61 -21.72 -8.67
CA LEU A 38 4.74 -21.85 -10.12
C LEU A 38 6.01 -22.64 -10.51
N ALA A 39 7.09 -22.49 -9.75
CA ALA A 39 8.31 -23.28 -9.94
C ALA A 39 8.08 -24.76 -9.57
N ASP A 40 7.38 -25.06 -8.48
CA ASP A 40 7.00 -26.43 -8.09
C ASP A 40 6.12 -27.12 -9.14
N LEU A 41 5.41 -26.33 -9.94
CA LEU A 41 4.58 -26.80 -11.05
C LEU A 41 5.34 -27.05 -12.36
N ASP A 42 6.64 -26.75 -12.40
CA ASP A 42 7.43 -26.70 -13.63
C ASP A 42 6.78 -25.81 -14.71
N ALA A 43 6.12 -24.73 -14.26
CA ALA A 43 5.41 -23.82 -15.14
C ALA A 43 6.38 -22.80 -15.74
N VAL A 44 6.27 -22.54 -17.05
CA VAL A 44 7.02 -21.47 -17.70
C VAL A 44 6.37 -20.13 -17.36
N VAL A 45 7.08 -19.27 -16.62
CA VAL A 45 6.53 -18.00 -16.15
C VAL A 45 7.01 -16.84 -17.04
N HIS A 46 6.05 -16.09 -17.59
CA HIS A 46 6.28 -14.85 -18.31
C HIS A 46 5.85 -13.66 -17.48
N THR A 47 6.80 -12.85 -17.02
CA THR A 47 6.49 -11.67 -16.20
C THR A 47 6.17 -10.47 -17.07
N LYS A 48 5.13 -9.72 -16.68
CA LYS A 48 4.77 -8.43 -17.26
C LYS A 48 4.81 -7.35 -16.18
N TYR A 49 5.37 -6.19 -16.51
CA TYR A 49 5.30 -5.03 -15.64
C TYR A 49 3.96 -4.31 -15.84
N VAL A 50 3.33 -3.89 -14.75
CA VAL A 50 2.09 -3.10 -14.77
C VAL A 50 2.33 -1.74 -14.14
N ARG A 51 1.85 -0.70 -14.81
CA ARG A 51 1.93 0.68 -14.30
C ARG A 51 0.70 0.97 -13.45
N SER A 52 0.84 1.87 -12.47
CA SER A 52 -0.32 2.42 -11.76
C SER A 52 -1.27 3.10 -12.75
N GLY A 53 -2.57 2.85 -12.61
CA GLY A 53 -3.62 3.41 -13.48
C GLY A 53 -3.95 2.59 -14.73
N ASP A 54 -3.26 1.46 -14.95
CA ASP A 54 -3.57 0.55 -16.06
C ASP A 54 -4.85 -0.28 -15.83
N ASP A 55 -5.64 -0.02 -14.78
CA ASP A 55 -6.76 -0.85 -14.31
C ASP A 55 -7.73 -1.28 -15.43
N PHE A 56 -8.02 -0.38 -16.37
CA PHE A 56 -9.02 -0.58 -17.42
C PHE A 56 -8.42 -0.99 -18.78
N VAL A 57 -7.09 -1.18 -18.86
CA VAL A 57 -6.47 -1.68 -20.09
C VAL A 57 -6.96 -3.12 -20.35
N PRO A 58 -7.41 -3.49 -21.55
CA PRO A 58 -7.86 -4.87 -21.78
C PRO A 58 -6.73 -5.89 -21.63
N ARG A 59 -6.97 -6.97 -20.89
CA ARG A 59 -6.07 -8.13 -20.77
C ARG A 59 -6.58 -9.27 -21.63
N THR A 60 -5.69 -9.94 -22.33
CA THR A 60 -5.99 -11.20 -23.04
C THR A 60 -4.82 -12.15 -22.89
N THR A 61 -5.10 -13.45 -22.87
CA THR A 61 -4.09 -14.51 -22.88
C THR A 61 -4.67 -15.76 -23.52
N ASN A 62 -3.80 -16.59 -24.10
CA ASN A 62 -4.16 -17.92 -24.61
C ASN A 62 -3.84 -19.05 -23.60
N SER A 63 -3.34 -18.70 -22.41
CA SER A 63 -3.09 -19.63 -21.31
C SER A 63 -3.75 -19.10 -20.03
N VAL A 64 -2.99 -18.90 -18.95
CA VAL A 64 -3.42 -18.28 -17.69
C VAL A 64 -2.69 -16.96 -17.51
N LEU A 65 -3.40 -15.93 -17.08
CA LEU A 65 -2.82 -14.63 -16.71
C LEU A 65 -3.25 -14.27 -15.29
N PHE A 66 -2.28 -14.08 -14.41
CA PHE A 66 -2.48 -13.45 -13.11
C PHE A 66 -2.24 -11.95 -13.27
N SER A 67 -3.34 -11.21 -13.40
CA SER A 67 -3.35 -9.78 -13.60
C SER A 67 -3.49 -9.04 -12.28
N TYR A 68 -2.76 -7.95 -12.11
CA TYR A 68 -2.77 -7.14 -10.91
C TYR A 68 -3.60 -5.87 -11.10
N HIS A 69 -4.45 -5.56 -10.12
CA HIS A 69 -5.20 -4.30 -10.05
C HIS A 69 -5.93 -3.94 -11.35
N SER A 70 -6.62 -4.91 -11.98
CA SER A 70 -7.29 -4.71 -13.27
C SER A 70 -8.78 -5.06 -13.23
N VAL A 71 -9.49 -4.71 -14.30
CA VAL A 71 -10.92 -4.98 -14.53
C VAL A 71 -11.13 -5.51 -15.96
N GLY A 72 -12.11 -6.40 -16.14
CA GLY A 72 -12.54 -6.92 -17.44
C GLY A 72 -13.11 -8.33 -17.33
N ASP A 73 -13.49 -8.97 -18.42
CA ASP A 73 -14.20 -10.27 -18.41
C ASP A 73 -13.48 -11.36 -19.23
N ALA A 74 -12.26 -11.08 -19.68
CA ALA A 74 -11.48 -12.00 -20.50
C ALA A 74 -11.31 -13.38 -19.83
N PRO A 75 -11.50 -14.48 -20.60
CA PRO A 75 -11.33 -15.83 -20.07
C PRO A 75 -9.87 -16.06 -19.66
N ASN A 76 -9.69 -16.87 -18.61
CA ASN A 76 -8.39 -17.27 -18.05
C ASN A 76 -7.51 -16.13 -17.50
N VAL A 77 -8.05 -14.91 -17.43
CA VAL A 77 -7.45 -13.79 -16.70
C VAL A 77 -8.03 -13.77 -15.29
N TRP A 78 -7.16 -13.96 -14.30
CA TRP A 78 -7.51 -13.90 -12.88
C TRP A 78 -6.91 -12.65 -12.27
N ARG A 79 -7.75 -11.86 -11.62
CA ARG A 79 -7.45 -10.51 -11.15
C ARG A 79 -7.19 -10.52 -9.67
N ILE A 80 -6.06 -9.98 -9.30
CA ILE A 80 -5.52 -9.99 -7.95
C ILE A 80 -5.39 -8.55 -7.48
N LYS A 81 -5.89 -8.29 -6.27
CA LYS A 81 -5.85 -6.97 -5.64
C LYS A 81 -5.87 -7.15 -4.13
N GLU A 82 -5.30 -6.22 -3.38
CA GLU A 82 -5.27 -6.32 -1.92
C GLU A 82 -6.69 -6.22 -1.35
N GLY A 83 -7.04 -7.21 -0.55
CA GLY A 83 -8.28 -7.24 0.19
C GLY A 83 -8.38 -6.13 1.24
N PRO A 84 -9.51 -6.09 1.96
CA PRO A 84 -9.75 -5.10 3.01
C PRO A 84 -8.87 -5.32 4.26
N LEU A 85 -8.35 -6.53 4.46
CA LEU A 85 -7.45 -6.86 5.57
C LEU A 85 -6.00 -7.03 5.10
N PRO A 86 -5.00 -6.68 5.94
CA PRO A 86 -3.60 -6.97 5.65
C PRO A 86 -3.37 -8.44 5.30
N TYR A 87 -2.45 -8.67 4.36
CA TYR A 87 -2.09 -10.00 3.84
C TYR A 87 -3.18 -10.74 3.05
N TYR A 88 -4.45 -10.31 3.06
CA TYR A 88 -5.47 -10.94 2.22
C TYR A 88 -5.49 -10.31 0.83
N PHE A 89 -5.59 -11.14 -0.21
CA PHE A 89 -5.72 -10.70 -1.60
C PHE A 89 -6.98 -11.33 -2.22
N SER A 90 -7.73 -10.54 -2.98
CA SER A 90 -8.82 -11.05 -3.80
C SER A 90 -8.28 -11.84 -5.00
N PHE A 91 -9.05 -12.80 -5.48
CA PHE A 91 -8.74 -13.60 -6.66
C PHE A 91 -10.01 -13.79 -7.47
N ASP A 92 -10.21 -12.95 -8.48
CA ASP A 92 -11.52 -12.74 -9.11
C ASP A 92 -11.44 -12.81 -10.64
N ARG A 93 -12.54 -13.21 -11.28
CA ARG A 93 -12.59 -13.34 -12.75
C ARG A 93 -12.94 -12.07 -13.48
N ARG A 94 -13.38 -11.03 -12.78
CA ARG A 94 -13.94 -9.80 -13.35
C ARG A 94 -13.21 -8.52 -12.92
N GLY A 95 -12.81 -8.44 -11.66
CA GLY A 95 -12.19 -7.22 -11.15
C GLY A 95 -11.99 -7.23 -9.65
N TYR A 96 -12.11 -6.06 -9.05
CA TYR A 96 -11.91 -5.87 -7.63
C TYR A 96 -12.92 -4.87 -7.08
N SER A 97 -13.12 -4.83 -5.76
CA SER A 97 -14.13 -3.98 -5.12
C SER A 97 -15.49 -4.15 -5.81
N GLY A 98 -16.20 -3.06 -6.16
CA GLY A 98 -17.48 -3.15 -6.85
C GLY A 98 -17.43 -3.68 -8.29
N TRP A 99 -16.26 -3.80 -8.94
CA TRP A 99 -16.13 -4.46 -10.25
C TRP A 99 -15.94 -5.98 -10.17
N SER A 100 -15.79 -6.52 -8.97
CA SER A 100 -15.61 -7.96 -8.76
C SER A 100 -16.85 -8.76 -9.12
N GLU A 101 -16.65 -10.06 -9.37
CA GLU A 101 -17.76 -10.99 -9.55
C GLU A 101 -18.62 -11.09 -8.28
N ILE A 102 -17.99 -11.14 -7.10
CA ILE A 102 -18.73 -11.25 -5.82
C ILE A 102 -19.61 -10.03 -5.52
N ALA A 103 -19.26 -8.85 -6.03
CA ALA A 103 -20.09 -7.64 -5.89
C ALA A 103 -21.41 -7.71 -6.68
N HIS A 104 -21.49 -8.60 -7.69
CA HIS A 104 -22.63 -8.73 -8.60
C HIS A 104 -23.25 -10.14 -8.63
N SER A 105 -22.57 -11.15 -8.12
CA SER A 105 -22.99 -12.56 -8.19
C SER A 105 -23.81 -12.95 -6.97
N GLY A 106 -25.12 -13.11 -7.18
CA GLY A 106 -26.02 -13.69 -6.17
C GLY A 106 -25.63 -15.12 -5.78
N ASP A 107 -24.98 -15.86 -6.67
CA ASP A 107 -24.57 -17.24 -6.45
C ASP A 107 -23.44 -17.35 -5.42
N MET A 108 -22.43 -16.47 -5.48
CA MET A 108 -21.35 -16.47 -4.48
C MET A 108 -21.87 -16.11 -3.09
N TYR A 109 -22.82 -15.18 -3.02
CA TYR A 109 -23.48 -14.90 -1.75
C TYR A 109 -24.30 -16.09 -1.25
N ALA A 110 -25.06 -16.75 -2.12
CA ALA A 110 -25.82 -17.95 -1.76
C ALA A 110 -24.89 -19.08 -1.28
N GLN A 111 -23.73 -19.27 -1.91
CA GLN A 111 -22.70 -20.21 -1.45
C GLN A 111 -22.14 -19.83 -0.09
N ALA A 112 -21.89 -18.54 0.17
CA ALA A 112 -21.46 -18.09 1.49
C ALA A 112 -22.48 -18.49 2.56
N GLN A 113 -23.79 -18.37 2.27
CA GLN A 113 -24.85 -18.76 3.21
C GLN A 113 -24.94 -20.27 3.47
N GLN A 114 -24.31 -21.11 2.65
CA GLN A 114 -24.22 -22.56 2.86
C GLN A 114 -23.06 -22.97 3.77
N MET A 115 -22.16 -22.04 4.12
CA MET A 115 -21.04 -22.32 5.02
C MET A 115 -21.54 -22.69 6.42
N ASP A 116 -20.90 -23.67 7.04
CA ASP A 116 -21.20 -24.04 8.43
C ASP A 116 -20.99 -22.84 9.36
N LEU A 117 -21.95 -22.63 10.25
CA LEU A 117 -21.99 -21.43 11.09
C LEU A 117 -20.93 -21.48 12.19
N GLU A 118 -20.63 -22.65 12.75
CA GLU A 118 -19.61 -22.78 13.79
C GLU A 118 -18.21 -22.58 13.20
N GLU A 119 -17.96 -23.17 12.03
CA GLU A 119 -16.75 -22.93 11.25
C GLU A 119 -16.60 -21.45 10.90
N ALA A 120 -17.66 -20.83 10.38
CA ALA A 120 -17.65 -19.41 10.02
C ALA A 120 -17.33 -18.52 11.23
N ARG A 121 -17.99 -18.77 12.38
CA ARG A 121 -17.72 -18.05 13.63
C ARG A 121 -16.28 -18.26 14.11
N ARG A 122 -15.70 -19.45 13.95
CA ARG A 122 -14.30 -19.72 14.30
C ARG A 122 -13.34 -18.89 13.45
N ILE A 123 -13.58 -18.83 12.14
CA ILE A 123 -12.78 -18.02 11.19
C ILE A 123 -12.90 -16.53 11.55
N VAL A 124 -14.12 -16.04 11.76
CA VAL A 124 -14.37 -14.64 12.13
C VAL A 124 -13.73 -14.27 13.47
N ARG A 125 -13.78 -15.15 14.48
CA ARG A 125 -13.09 -14.92 15.77
C ARG A 125 -11.58 -14.77 15.57
N LYS A 126 -10.97 -15.66 14.80
CA LYS A 126 -9.54 -15.58 14.48
C LYS A 126 -9.20 -14.26 13.77
N ALA A 127 -9.98 -13.87 12.75
CA ALA A 127 -9.78 -12.60 12.05
C ALA A 127 -9.95 -11.38 12.98
N ARG A 128 -10.94 -11.41 13.89
CA ARG A 128 -11.12 -10.37 14.91
C ARG A 128 -9.92 -10.29 15.86
N GLU A 129 -9.38 -11.42 16.33
CA GLU A 129 -8.21 -11.44 17.21
C GLU A 129 -6.95 -10.89 16.53
N GLU A 130 -6.74 -11.24 15.25
CA GLU A 130 -5.58 -10.79 14.47
C GLU A 130 -5.65 -9.31 14.06
N SER A 131 -6.85 -8.82 13.70
CA SER A 131 -7.06 -7.42 13.29
C SER A 131 -7.48 -6.54 14.46
N VAL A 132 -8.70 -6.73 14.96
CA VAL A 132 -9.30 -5.88 16.00
C VAL A 132 -8.50 -5.94 17.30
N GLY A 133 -8.12 -7.15 17.74
CA GLY A 133 -7.39 -7.35 19.00
C GLY A 133 -5.99 -6.73 19.02
N ARG A 134 -5.38 -6.53 17.84
CA ARG A 134 -4.01 -5.99 17.69
C ARG A 134 -3.99 -4.57 17.12
N ASN A 135 -5.15 -3.95 16.91
CA ASN A 135 -5.29 -2.65 16.27
C ASN A 135 -4.68 -2.61 14.84
N VAL A 136 -4.86 -3.69 14.07
CA VAL A 136 -4.26 -3.87 12.74
C VAL A 136 -5.31 -3.65 11.65
N SER A 137 -5.23 -2.51 10.99
CA SER A 137 -5.97 -2.16 9.76
C SER A 137 -5.03 -2.20 8.54
N LYS A 138 -5.57 -1.98 7.33
CA LYS A 138 -4.77 -1.95 6.08
C LYS A 138 -3.59 -0.95 6.12
N TYR A 139 -3.78 0.18 6.79
CA TYR A 139 -2.75 1.20 7.00
C TYR A 139 -2.44 1.36 8.50
N PRO A 140 -1.21 1.74 8.88
CA PRO A 140 -0.84 1.95 10.27
C PRO A 140 -1.82 2.86 10.99
N GLN A 141 -2.22 2.45 12.18
CA GLN A 141 -3.14 3.19 13.02
C GLN A 141 -2.42 3.73 14.24
N PRO A 142 -2.81 4.90 14.77
CA PRO A 142 -2.29 5.36 16.06
C PRO A 142 -2.62 4.33 17.15
N SER A 143 -1.81 4.32 18.20
CA SER A 143 -2.06 3.51 19.38
C SER A 143 -3.45 3.80 19.94
N ILE A 144 -4.07 2.80 20.59
CA ILE A 144 -5.38 2.94 21.22
C ILE A 144 -5.22 3.85 22.45
N SER A 145 -5.07 5.16 22.24
CA SER A 145 -5.23 6.15 23.28
C SER A 145 -6.73 6.42 23.41
N VAL A 146 -7.28 6.34 24.62
CA VAL A 146 -8.71 6.55 24.88
C VAL A 146 -9.05 7.99 24.53
N SER A 147 -9.57 8.22 23.32
CA SER A 147 -10.16 9.48 22.93
C SER A 147 -11.58 9.55 23.50
N ASN A 148 -12.01 10.73 23.94
CA ASN A 148 -13.37 10.99 24.40
C ASN A 148 -14.35 10.98 23.21
N LEU A 149 -14.52 9.82 22.58
CA LEU A 149 -15.57 9.63 21.58
C LEU A 149 -16.93 9.55 22.28
N PRO A 150 -17.99 10.13 21.70
CA PRO A 150 -19.34 9.94 22.21
C PRO A 150 -19.72 8.45 22.20
N SER A 151 -20.78 8.06 22.91
CA SER A 151 -21.29 6.69 22.84
C SER A 151 -22.40 6.56 21.78
N GLY A 152 -22.42 5.45 21.05
CA GLY A 152 -23.53 5.12 20.13
C GLY A 152 -23.67 6.04 18.92
N PHE A 153 -22.56 6.61 18.43
CA PHE A 153 -22.52 7.49 17.26
C PHE A 153 -22.62 6.75 15.93
N VAL A 154 -22.97 7.47 14.87
CA VAL A 154 -22.74 7.04 13.49
C VAL A 154 -21.28 7.34 13.15
N PHE A 155 -20.56 6.36 12.62
CA PHE A 155 -19.18 6.55 12.18
C PHE A 155 -19.13 6.73 10.66
N PHE A 156 -18.43 7.78 10.21
CA PHE A 156 -18.19 8.04 8.79
C PHE A 156 -16.68 8.11 8.53
N PRO A 157 -16.03 6.97 8.19
CA PRO A 157 -14.66 6.96 7.70
C PRO A 157 -14.60 7.57 6.30
N LEU A 158 -13.82 8.62 6.16
CA LEU A 158 -13.59 9.26 4.87
C LEU A 158 -12.53 8.51 4.05
N GLN A 159 -12.53 8.72 2.73
CA GLN A 159 -11.58 8.12 1.80
C GLN A 159 -10.87 9.16 0.94
N ILE A 160 -9.89 8.72 0.16
CA ILE A 160 -9.16 9.57 -0.81
C ILE A 160 -10.11 9.94 -1.93
N THR A 161 -10.23 11.23 -2.25
CA THR A 161 -11.15 11.78 -3.27
C THR A 161 -10.79 11.38 -4.70
N SER A 162 -9.53 11.01 -4.95
CA SER A 162 -9.03 10.52 -6.24
C SER A 162 -9.04 8.99 -6.38
N ASP A 163 -9.52 8.23 -5.37
CA ASP A 163 -9.52 6.78 -5.43
C ASP A 163 -10.35 6.28 -6.63
N THR A 164 -9.77 5.40 -7.45
CA THR A 164 -10.44 4.81 -8.62
C THR A 164 -11.78 4.19 -8.24
N VAL A 165 -11.92 3.55 -7.07
CA VAL A 165 -13.20 2.94 -6.66
C VAL A 165 -14.29 3.96 -6.37
N LEU A 166 -13.99 5.25 -6.18
CA LEU A 166 -15.04 6.28 -6.04
C LEU A 166 -15.88 6.44 -7.31
N LYS A 167 -15.38 6.02 -8.48
CA LYS A 167 -16.18 5.93 -9.72
C LYS A 167 -17.42 5.04 -9.56
N LEU A 168 -17.42 4.16 -8.56
CA LEU A 168 -18.54 3.28 -8.20
C LEU A 168 -19.47 3.87 -7.14
N SER A 169 -19.29 5.15 -6.78
CA SER A 169 -20.21 5.86 -5.90
C SER A 169 -21.54 6.10 -6.61
N ARG A 170 -22.65 5.85 -5.91
CA ARG A 170 -24.01 6.11 -6.42
C ARG A 170 -24.46 7.54 -6.18
N LEU A 171 -23.85 8.19 -5.20
CA LEU A 171 -24.18 9.54 -4.76
C LEU A 171 -22.91 10.40 -4.75
N ASP A 172 -23.07 11.71 -4.87
CA ASP A 172 -21.94 12.61 -4.68
C ASP A 172 -21.44 12.51 -3.23
N TYR A 173 -20.13 12.46 -3.10
CA TYR A 173 -19.46 12.21 -1.83
C TYR A 173 -19.67 13.34 -0.81
N PHE A 174 -19.65 14.59 -1.27
CA PHE A 174 -19.84 15.77 -0.43
C PHE A 174 -21.32 15.98 -0.11
N ASP A 175 -22.23 15.67 -1.03
CA ASP A 175 -23.66 15.70 -0.74
C ASP A 175 -24.03 14.74 0.40
N VAL A 176 -23.46 13.52 0.41
CA VAL A 176 -23.65 12.53 1.48
C VAL A 176 -23.06 13.02 2.80
N LEU A 177 -21.89 13.66 2.78
CA LEU A 177 -21.28 14.29 3.95
C LEU A 177 -22.21 15.35 4.55
N ASP A 178 -22.72 16.26 3.72
CA ASP A 178 -23.63 17.31 4.15
C ASP A 178 -24.95 16.73 4.67
N ALA A 179 -25.50 15.70 4.02
CA ALA A 179 -26.71 15.02 4.47
C ALA A 179 -26.54 14.31 5.83
N ALA A 180 -25.39 13.67 6.04
CA ALA A 180 -25.07 13.03 7.32
C ALA A 180 -24.96 14.07 8.45
N VAL A 181 -24.29 15.20 8.20
CA VAL A 181 -24.17 16.30 9.16
C VAL A 181 -25.53 16.90 9.49
N ARG A 182 -26.36 17.22 8.48
CA ARG A 182 -27.72 17.73 8.69
C ARG A 182 -28.55 16.77 9.53
N THR A 183 -28.53 15.48 9.19
CA THR A 183 -29.27 14.46 9.94
C THR A 183 -28.80 14.36 11.39
N ALA A 184 -27.49 14.40 11.64
CA ALA A 184 -26.91 14.36 12.99
C ALA A 184 -27.45 15.51 13.85
N GLN A 185 -27.54 16.72 13.28
CA GLN A 185 -28.06 17.91 13.94
C GLN A 185 -29.57 17.83 14.18
N GLU A 186 -30.35 17.47 13.16
CA GLU A 186 -31.81 17.33 13.24
C GLU A 186 -32.24 16.28 14.27
N ARG A 187 -31.56 15.13 14.29
CA ARG A 187 -31.86 14.03 15.20
C ARG A 187 -31.16 14.13 16.54
N ARG A 188 -30.23 15.10 16.71
CA ARG A 188 -29.41 15.28 17.92
C ARG A 188 -28.63 14.02 18.28
N GLN A 189 -28.06 13.36 17.26
CA GLN A 189 -27.30 12.13 17.38
C GLN A 189 -25.87 12.36 16.91
N ALA A 190 -24.90 11.80 17.64
CA ALA A 190 -23.50 12.02 17.34
C ALA A 190 -23.06 11.39 16.00
N LEU A 191 -22.31 12.15 15.21
CA LEU A 191 -21.62 11.73 14.00
C LEU A 191 -20.10 11.89 14.23
N VAL A 192 -19.36 10.79 14.14
CA VAL A 192 -17.90 10.81 14.23
C VAL A 192 -17.33 10.63 12.83
N ILE A 193 -16.48 11.56 12.42
CA ILE A 193 -15.84 11.60 11.11
C ILE A 193 -14.35 11.37 11.30
N LYS A 194 -13.77 10.46 10.52
CA LYS A 194 -12.32 10.24 10.50
C LYS A 194 -11.79 10.46 9.10
N ARG A 195 -10.80 11.33 8.95
CA ARG A 195 -10.12 11.55 7.67
C ARG A 195 -9.26 10.34 7.30
N HIS A 196 -9.15 10.06 6.00
CA HIS A 196 -8.18 9.08 5.50
C HIS A 196 -6.74 9.61 5.66
N PRO A 197 -5.77 8.83 6.19
CA PRO A 197 -4.40 9.31 6.43
C PRO A 197 -3.68 9.83 5.18
N LEU A 198 -4.01 9.28 4.01
CA LEU A 198 -3.40 9.65 2.72
C LEU A 198 -4.20 10.69 1.93
N CYS A 199 -5.31 11.20 2.47
CA CYS A 199 -6.12 12.18 1.76
C CYS A 199 -5.57 13.58 2.08
N THR A 200 -4.86 14.22 1.15
CA THR A 200 -4.31 15.58 1.27
C THR A 200 -5.13 16.64 0.52
N ASP A 201 -6.33 16.27 0.05
CA ASP A 201 -7.22 17.09 -0.77
C ASP A 201 -7.67 18.38 -0.04
N GLU A 202 -7.45 19.54 -0.66
CA GLU A 202 -7.81 20.86 -0.10
C GLU A 202 -9.31 21.06 0.06
N LYS A 203 -10.12 20.52 -0.87
CA LYS A 203 -11.58 20.61 -0.79
C LYS A 203 -12.08 19.82 0.42
N MET A 204 -11.49 18.66 0.69
CA MET A 204 -11.76 17.87 1.90
C MET A 204 -11.33 18.61 3.17
N GLU A 205 -10.13 19.22 3.18
CA GLU A 205 -9.67 20.03 4.32
C GLU A 205 -10.66 21.17 4.62
N SER A 206 -11.03 21.93 3.59
CA SER A 206 -11.98 23.04 3.72
C SER A 206 -13.35 22.58 4.22
N ALA A 207 -13.82 21.41 3.77
CA ALA A 207 -15.07 20.83 4.24
C ALA A 207 -14.98 20.46 5.73
N LEU A 208 -13.90 19.77 6.15
CA LEU A 208 -13.69 19.38 7.54
C LEU A 208 -13.51 20.57 8.48
N GLU A 209 -12.83 21.63 8.04
CA GLU A 209 -12.61 22.83 8.86
C GLU A 209 -13.93 23.54 9.16
N LYS A 210 -14.86 23.62 8.20
CA LYS A 210 -16.22 24.15 8.39
C LYS A 210 -17.04 23.31 9.37
N LEU A 211 -16.75 22.02 9.50
CA LEU A 211 -17.48 21.08 10.34
C LEU A 211 -16.91 20.96 11.77
N ARG A 212 -15.75 21.56 12.05
CA ARG A 212 -15.05 21.41 13.33
C ARG A 212 -15.88 21.82 14.54
N ASP A 213 -16.69 22.88 14.38
CA ASP A 213 -17.57 23.41 15.43
C ASP A 213 -19.05 23.03 15.23
N ALA A 214 -19.35 22.14 14.28
CA ALA A 214 -20.73 21.74 13.99
C ALA A 214 -21.34 20.93 15.15
N PRO A 215 -22.54 21.28 15.64
CA PRO A 215 -23.21 20.53 16.70
C PRO A 215 -23.37 19.06 16.33
N PHE A 216 -23.15 18.17 17.31
CA PHE A 216 -23.24 16.71 17.16
C PHE A 216 -22.23 16.08 16.18
N VAL A 217 -21.25 16.83 15.67
CA VAL A 217 -20.18 16.30 14.81
C VAL A 217 -18.88 16.25 15.60
N THR A 218 -18.10 15.20 15.40
CA THR A 218 -16.75 15.05 16.00
C THR A 218 -15.79 14.55 14.94
N ILE A 219 -14.78 15.35 14.62
CA ILE A 219 -13.68 14.95 13.75
C ILE A 219 -12.59 14.34 14.62
N THR A 220 -12.12 13.14 14.27
CA THR A 220 -11.18 12.38 15.11
C THR A 220 -10.01 11.79 14.33
N GLU A 221 -8.87 11.75 15.01
CA GLU A 221 -7.67 11.01 14.58
C GLU A 221 -7.54 9.64 15.26
N ALA A 222 -8.51 9.24 16.10
CA ALA A 222 -8.57 7.93 16.76
C ALA A 222 -8.37 6.75 15.79
N SER A 223 -7.92 5.60 16.29
CA SER A 223 -7.77 4.43 15.43
C SER A 223 -9.12 4.01 14.85
N VAL A 224 -9.11 3.44 13.64
CA VAL A 224 -10.33 2.92 13.00
C VAL A 224 -11.05 1.92 13.92
N HIS A 225 -10.33 0.98 14.53
CA HIS A 225 -10.93 -0.01 15.43
C HIS A 225 -11.49 0.60 16.72
N GLN A 226 -10.92 1.71 17.23
CA GLN A 226 -11.49 2.45 18.35
C GLN A 226 -12.82 3.12 17.96
N CYS A 227 -12.86 3.74 16.79
CA CYS A 227 -14.08 4.34 16.25
C CYS A 227 -15.17 3.27 16.05
N LEU A 228 -14.82 2.15 15.42
CA LEU A 228 -15.74 1.04 15.17
C LEU A 228 -16.28 0.42 16.46
N ALA A 229 -15.45 0.26 17.49
CA ALA A 229 -15.90 -0.30 18.77
C ALA A 229 -17.03 0.55 19.38
N GLY A 230 -16.91 1.88 19.35
CA GLY A 230 -17.90 2.83 19.89
C GLY A 230 -19.09 3.15 18.97
N ALA A 231 -18.99 2.84 17.67
CA ALA A 231 -20.02 3.13 16.68
C ALA A 231 -21.29 2.31 16.89
N ARG A 232 -22.46 2.91 16.63
CA ARG A 232 -23.74 2.22 16.47
C ARG A 232 -23.86 1.61 15.07
N SER A 233 -23.49 2.38 14.05
CA SER A 233 -23.58 2.04 12.62
C SER A 233 -22.50 2.81 11.87
N VAL A 234 -22.19 2.36 10.65
CA VAL A 234 -21.12 2.93 9.82
C VAL A 234 -21.68 3.36 8.47
N LEU A 235 -21.39 4.58 8.06
CA LEU A 235 -21.66 5.10 6.72
C LEU A 235 -20.35 5.16 5.94
N CYS A 236 -20.29 4.55 4.77
CA CYS A 236 -19.12 4.65 3.89
C CYS A 236 -19.53 4.58 2.41
N CYS A 237 -18.66 4.99 1.49
CA CYS A 237 -18.89 4.70 0.07
C CYS A 237 -18.62 3.20 -0.16
N ASN A 238 -17.34 2.85 -0.34
CA ASN A 238 -16.85 1.50 -0.60
C ASN A 238 -15.44 1.27 -0.01
N SER A 239 -15.17 1.92 1.12
CA SER A 239 -13.89 1.82 1.83
C SER A 239 -13.70 0.45 2.49
N GLY A 240 -12.47 -0.06 2.55
CA GLY A 240 -12.13 -1.27 3.32
C GLY A 240 -12.52 -1.19 4.81
N VAL A 241 -12.67 0.02 5.36
CA VAL A 241 -13.18 0.22 6.73
C VAL A 241 -14.62 -0.30 6.88
N GLY A 242 -15.41 -0.33 5.81
CA GLY A 242 -16.72 -0.99 5.80
C GLY A 242 -16.61 -2.47 6.11
N PHE A 243 -15.63 -3.18 5.55
CA PHE A 243 -15.38 -4.58 5.89
C PHE A 243 -14.87 -4.75 7.34
N GLU A 244 -14.00 -3.84 7.80
CA GLU A 244 -13.57 -3.82 9.20
C GLU A 244 -14.75 -3.61 10.16
N ALA A 245 -15.75 -2.82 9.76
CA ALA A 245 -16.98 -2.64 10.52
C ALA A 245 -17.83 -3.92 10.61
N LEU A 246 -17.90 -4.71 9.52
CA LEU A 246 -18.51 -6.04 9.55
C LEU A 246 -17.76 -6.98 10.52
N LEU A 247 -16.43 -6.91 10.56
CA LEU A 247 -15.65 -7.63 11.57
C LEU A 247 -15.88 -7.13 12.99
N HIS A 248 -16.24 -5.87 13.22
CA HIS A 248 -16.72 -5.41 14.54
C HIS A 248 -18.17 -5.86 14.82
N GLY A 249 -18.87 -6.32 13.78
CA GLY A 249 -20.27 -6.71 13.82
C GLY A 249 -21.23 -5.52 13.79
N LYS A 250 -20.77 -4.38 13.26
CA LYS A 250 -21.56 -3.17 13.12
C LYS A 250 -22.37 -3.20 11.81
N PRO A 251 -23.59 -2.68 11.80
CA PRO A 251 -24.33 -2.39 10.56
C PRO A 251 -23.52 -1.44 9.68
N VAL A 252 -23.41 -1.78 8.39
CA VAL A 252 -22.69 -0.98 7.39
C VAL A 252 -23.69 -0.51 6.35
N PHE A 253 -23.69 0.79 6.11
CA PHE A 253 -24.48 1.45 5.08
C PHE A 253 -23.53 1.99 4.03
N SER A 254 -23.75 1.58 2.80
CA SER A 254 -22.84 1.80 1.68
C SER A 254 -23.55 2.56 0.57
N PHE A 255 -22.98 3.70 0.16
CA PHE A 255 -23.45 4.47 -0.99
C PHE A 255 -22.61 4.23 -2.26
N GLY A 256 -21.62 3.32 -2.22
CA GLY A 256 -20.86 2.87 -3.39
C GLY A 256 -20.91 1.36 -3.59
N GLU A 257 -20.34 0.86 -4.69
CA GLU A 257 -20.19 -0.59 -4.90
C GLU A 257 -18.85 -1.09 -4.37
N SER A 258 -18.89 -2.21 -3.67
CA SER A 258 -17.77 -2.89 -3.02
C SER A 258 -17.93 -4.42 -3.12
N ASP A 259 -16.84 -5.14 -2.86
CA ASP A 259 -16.82 -6.60 -2.82
C ASP A 259 -17.55 -7.19 -1.59
N TYR A 260 -17.97 -6.34 -0.65
CA TYR A 260 -18.82 -6.69 0.50
C TYR A 260 -20.26 -6.18 0.39
N ASN A 261 -20.71 -5.76 -0.80
CA ASN A 261 -22.06 -5.26 -1.06
C ASN A 261 -23.17 -6.13 -0.43
N ALA A 262 -23.06 -7.45 -0.53
CA ALA A 262 -24.08 -8.38 -0.04
C ALA A 262 -24.17 -8.45 1.50
N ALA A 263 -23.21 -7.86 2.21
CA ALA A 263 -23.20 -7.74 3.67
C ALA A 263 -23.37 -6.29 4.15
N ALA A 264 -23.72 -5.36 3.27
CA ALA A 264 -23.99 -3.96 3.61
C ALA A 264 -25.39 -3.51 3.15
N GLU A 265 -25.99 -2.57 3.87
CA GLU A 265 -27.20 -1.88 3.45
C GLU A 265 -26.89 -0.89 2.34
N ARG A 266 -27.73 -0.89 1.30
CA ARG A 266 -27.54 -0.01 0.14
C ARG A 266 -28.20 1.35 0.38
N ILE A 267 -27.41 2.41 0.26
CA ILE A 267 -27.89 3.79 0.18
C ILE A 267 -27.89 4.19 -1.31
N ALA A 268 -29.09 4.39 -1.87
CA ALA A 268 -29.27 4.71 -3.29
C ALA A 268 -29.77 6.14 -3.52
N ARG A 269 -30.34 6.78 -2.50
CA ARG A 269 -30.81 8.17 -2.55
C ARG A 269 -30.29 8.94 -1.33
N ILE A 270 -30.18 10.26 -1.48
CA ILE A 270 -29.63 11.11 -0.43
C ILE A 270 -30.51 11.14 0.83
N GLU A 271 -31.82 10.98 0.66
CA GLU A 271 -32.80 10.94 1.76
C GLU A 271 -32.61 9.69 2.65
N ASP A 272 -32.09 8.61 2.06
CA ASP A 272 -31.85 7.34 2.76
C ASP A 272 -30.66 7.42 3.74
N VAL A 273 -29.80 8.44 3.63
CA VAL A 273 -28.71 8.68 4.59
C VAL A 273 -29.24 8.79 6.03
N SER A 274 -30.47 9.24 6.19
CA SER A 274 -31.11 9.33 7.50
C SER A 274 -31.32 7.97 8.19
N SER A 275 -31.46 6.89 7.42
CA SER A 275 -31.66 5.52 7.94
C SER A 275 -30.43 4.97 8.66
N VAL A 276 -29.23 5.47 8.33
CA VAL A 276 -27.98 5.07 8.98
C VAL A 276 -28.05 5.32 10.49
N PHE A 277 -28.69 6.41 10.89
CA PHE A 277 -28.84 6.82 12.29
C PHE A 277 -29.83 5.95 13.09
N ASP A 278 -30.72 5.25 12.39
CA ASP A 278 -31.58 4.21 12.99
C ASP A 278 -30.77 2.94 13.30
N GLY A 279 -29.72 2.67 12.52
CA GLY A 279 -28.81 1.54 12.70
C GLY A 279 -29.45 0.17 12.47
N LYS A 280 -30.61 0.13 11.81
CA LYS A 280 -31.33 -1.12 11.51
C LYS A 280 -30.81 -1.71 10.21
N THR A 281 -30.44 -2.99 10.24
CA THR A 281 -29.98 -3.74 9.06
C THR A 281 -30.73 -5.07 8.96
N ALA A 282 -31.00 -5.49 7.73
CA ALA A 282 -31.47 -6.83 7.39
C ALA A 282 -30.35 -7.88 7.47
N VAL A 283 -29.07 -7.45 7.46
CA VAL A 283 -27.91 -8.34 7.58
C VAL A 283 -27.78 -8.83 9.02
N THR A 284 -28.21 -10.07 9.25
CA THR A 284 -28.08 -10.74 10.55
C THR A 284 -26.63 -11.06 10.90
N ALA A 285 -26.36 -11.32 12.18
CA ALA A 285 -25.04 -11.76 12.63
C ALA A 285 -24.59 -13.06 11.94
N GLU A 286 -25.52 -14.00 11.72
CA GLU A 286 -25.21 -15.28 11.07
C GLU A 286 -24.86 -15.10 9.59
N THR A 287 -25.67 -14.34 8.86
CA THR A 287 -25.43 -14.07 7.43
C THR A 287 -24.13 -13.31 7.21
N ARG A 288 -23.83 -12.38 8.12
CA ARG A 288 -22.57 -11.63 8.15
C ARG A 288 -21.37 -12.53 8.41
N ASP A 289 -21.42 -13.36 9.45
CA ASP A 289 -20.28 -14.19 9.84
C ASP A 289 -19.97 -15.24 8.75
N ARG A 290 -21.01 -15.84 8.15
CA ARG A 290 -20.88 -16.70 6.96
C ARG A 290 -20.26 -15.98 5.77
N PHE A 291 -20.73 -14.76 5.47
CA PHE A 291 -20.16 -13.95 4.40
C PHE A 291 -18.68 -13.65 4.63
N ILE A 292 -18.30 -13.15 5.82
CA ILE A 292 -16.90 -12.83 6.13
C ILE A 292 -16.02 -14.08 6.02
N ALA A 293 -16.46 -15.21 6.57
CA ALA A 293 -15.70 -16.44 6.52
C ALA A 293 -15.50 -16.94 5.09
N TYR A 294 -16.55 -16.92 4.27
CA TYR A 294 -16.46 -17.25 2.85
C TYR A 294 -15.54 -16.26 2.12
N PHE A 295 -15.70 -14.97 2.38
CA PHE A 295 -14.88 -13.92 1.77
C PHE A 295 -13.39 -14.15 2.03
N LEU A 296 -13.01 -14.43 3.28
CA LEU A 296 -11.61 -14.60 3.66
C LEU A 296 -10.98 -15.93 3.21
N THR A 297 -11.77 -17.00 3.07
CA THR A 297 -11.25 -18.37 2.85
C THR A 297 -11.57 -18.98 1.49
N ARG A 298 -12.60 -18.48 0.81
CA ARG A 298 -13.07 -19.00 -0.49
C ARG A 298 -12.92 -17.97 -1.59
N TYR A 299 -13.14 -16.69 -1.32
CA TYR A 299 -12.95 -15.62 -2.30
C TYR A 299 -11.51 -15.10 -2.32
N CYS A 300 -11.03 -14.63 -1.18
CA CYS A 300 -9.64 -14.23 -0.97
C CYS A 300 -8.71 -15.42 -0.71
N PHE A 301 -7.42 -15.11 -0.60
CA PHE A 301 -6.40 -15.97 0.00
C PHE A 301 -5.48 -15.12 0.89
N ASP A 302 -4.91 -15.75 1.92
CA ASP A 302 -3.86 -15.16 2.75
C ASP A 302 -2.48 -15.30 2.07
N ALA A 303 -1.79 -14.20 1.84
CA ALA A 303 -0.46 -14.14 1.23
C ALA A 303 0.59 -14.95 2.02
N ARG A 304 0.36 -15.21 3.30
CA ARG A 304 1.22 -16.05 4.16
C ARG A 304 0.97 -17.54 3.98
N SER A 305 -0.12 -17.94 3.30
CA SER A 305 -0.53 -19.34 3.13
C SER A 305 -0.25 -19.83 1.72
N SER A 306 0.90 -20.48 1.53
CA SER A 306 1.25 -21.13 0.26
C SER A 306 0.21 -22.17 -0.17
N GLU A 307 -0.45 -22.85 0.78
CA GLU A 307 -1.53 -23.80 0.49
C GLU A 307 -2.75 -23.14 -0.17
N GLN A 308 -3.22 -22.01 0.36
CA GLN A 308 -4.35 -21.28 -0.21
C GLN A 308 -4.01 -20.71 -1.59
N ILE A 309 -2.81 -20.13 -1.74
CA ILE A 309 -2.33 -19.62 -3.03
C ILE A 309 -2.27 -20.76 -4.04
N ALA A 310 -1.72 -21.93 -3.65
CA ALA A 310 -1.62 -23.09 -4.52
C ALA A 310 -3.00 -23.61 -4.95
N ALA A 311 -3.99 -23.58 -4.07
CA ALA A 311 -5.38 -23.93 -4.41
C ALA A 311 -5.97 -22.99 -5.47
N LYS A 312 -5.71 -21.67 -5.36
CA LYS A 312 -6.15 -20.67 -6.35
C LYS A 312 -5.47 -20.86 -7.70
N VAL A 313 -4.15 -21.08 -7.69
CA VAL A 313 -3.36 -21.37 -8.89
C VAL A 313 -3.85 -22.66 -9.57
N ARG A 314 -4.07 -23.75 -8.82
CA ARG A 314 -4.65 -24.99 -9.35
C ARG A 314 -5.98 -24.74 -10.06
N HIS A 315 -6.88 -24.04 -9.39
CA HIS A 315 -8.19 -23.74 -9.94
C HIS A 315 -8.07 -22.96 -11.26
N ALA A 316 -7.17 -21.98 -11.31
CA ALA A 316 -6.91 -21.21 -12.53
C ALA A 316 -6.41 -22.05 -13.70
N PHE A 317 -5.44 -22.95 -13.47
CA PHE A 317 -4.92 -23.85 -14.50
C PHE A 317 -5.96 -24.87 -14.98
N VAL A 318 -6.70 -25.48 -14.06
CA VAL A 318 -7.78 -26.43 -14.40
C VAL A 318 -8.85 -25.74 -15.25
N ALA A 319 -9.27 -24.53 -14.85
CA ALA A 319 -10.24 -23.75 -15.61
C ALA A 319 -9.74 -23.34 -17.01
N ALA A 320 -8.43 -23.19 -17.19
CA ALA A 320 -7.79 -22.90 -18.46
C ALA A 320 -7.50 -24.15 -19.31
N GLY A 321 -7.94 -25.34 -18.89
CA GLY A 321 -7.78 -26.58 -19.65
C GLY A 321 -6.48 -27.34 -19.37
N TRP A 322 -5.85 -27.12 -18.22
CA TRP A 322 -4.65 -27.83 -17.76
C TRP A 322 -4.93 -28.78 -16.57
N PRO A 323 -5.79 -29.81 -16.72
CA PRO A 323 -6.16 -30.71 -15.61
C PRO A 323 -5.00 -31.54 -15.06
N GLN A 324 -3.98 -31.83 -15.87
CA GLN A 324 -2.80 -32.61 -15.48
C GLN A 324 -1.98 -31.96 -14.35
N VAL A 325 -2.08 -30.63 -14.21
CA VAL A 325 -1.41 -29.85 -13.14
C VAL A 325 -1.82 -30.33 -11.75
N VAL A 326 -2.99 -30.97 -11.61
CA VAL A 326 -3.47 -31.58 -10.36
C VAL A 326 -2.56 -32.71 -9.89
N SER A 327 -1.96 -33.47 -10.80
CA SER A 327 -1.08 -34.61 -10.48
C SER A 327 0.33 -34.20 -10.02
N THR A 328 0.76 -32.98 -10.37
CA THR A 328 2.10 -32.45 -10.06
C THR A 328 2.21 -31.92 -8.62
N PHE A 329 1.10 -31.52 -7.99
CA PHE A 329 1.09 -31.12 -6.60
C PHE A 329 1.21 -32.35 -5.68
N ARG A 330 2.27 -32.43 -4.87
CA ARG A 330 2.46 -33.52 -3.90
C ARG A 330 1.26 -33.58 -2.94
N GLY A 331 0.47 -34.67 -3.03
CA GLY A 331 -0.64 -34.96 -2.12
C GLY A 331 -2.00 -35.25 -2.77
N ALA A 332 -2.13 -35.25 -4.09
CA ALA A 332 -3.37 -35.68 -4.75
C ALA A 332 -3.47 -37.22 -4.74
N SER A 333 -4.44 -37.77 -4.00
CA SER A 333 -4.79 -39.19 -4.06
C SER A 333 -5.37 -39.55 -5.43
N GLU A 334 -4.96 -40.70 -5.99
CA GLU A 334 -5.31 -41.20 -7.34
C GLU A 334 -6.79 -41.61 -7.54
N ASP A 335 -7.67 -41.36 -6.58
CA ASP A 335 -9.10 -41.64 -6.76
C ASP A 335 -9.77 -40.44 -7.46
N GLY A 336 -10.12 -40.64 -8.74
CA GLY A 336 -10.83 -39.69 -9.57
C GLY A 336 -12.32 -39.57 -9.23
N SER A 337 -12.73 -39.69 -7.96
CA SER A 337 -14.10 -39.41 -7.57
C SER A 337 -14.26 -37.92 -7.23
N SER A 338 -15.14 -37.25 -7.99
CA SER A 338 -15.64 -35.93 -7.64
C SER A 338 -16.31 -35.96 -6.27
N LYS A 339 -15.53 -35.69 -5.24
CA LYS A 339 -15.99 -35.27 -3.91
C LYS A 339 -15.13 -34.09 -3.49
N VAL A 340 -15.68 -32.90 -3.68
CA VAL A 340 -15.30 -31.73 -2.89
C VAL A 340 -15.58 -32.11 -1.43
N MET A 341 -14.55 -32.53 -0.67
CA MET A 341 -14.64 -32.88 0.75
C MET A 341 -13.47 -32.18 1.46
N GLU A 342 -13.79 -31.16 2.24
CA GLU A 342 -13.82 -31.19 3.72
C GLU A 342 -12.44 -30.99 4.34
N PHE A 343 -12.26 -29.80 4.90
CA PHE A 343 -11.08 -29.42 5.67
C PHE A 343 -11.10 -30.13 7.02
N ALA A 344 -10.44 -31.28 7.10
CA ALA A 344 -10.08 -31.88 8.37
C ALA A 344 -8.82 -31.17 8.92
N VAL A 345 -9.01 -30.38 9.96
CA VAL A 345 -7.93 -29.97 10.86
C VAL A 345 -7.66 -31.17 11.78
N ASP A 346 -6.61 -31.95 11.54
CA ASP A 346 -5.66 -32.32 12.60
C ASP A 346 -4.49 -33.26 12.20
N ARG A 347 -3.41 -33.03 12.96
CA ARG A 347 -2.13 -33.75 13.16
C ARG A 347 -0.95 -33.45 12.21
N PRO A 348 0.26 -33.26 12.80
CA PRO A 348 1.48 -33.05 12.02
C PRO A 348 1.77 -34.30 11.17
N PRO A 349 2.23 -34.14 9.93
CA PRO A 349 2.46 -35.27 9.05
C PRO A 349 3.57 -36.14 9.63
N HIS A 350 3.25 -37.39 9.90
CA HIS A 350 4.28 -38.43 9.92
C HIS A 350 4.95 -38.40 8.54
N LEU A 351 6.27 -38.19 8.53
CA LEU A 351 7.06 -38.06 7.30
C LEU A 351 6.70 -39.21 6.31
N PRO A 352 6.34 -38.91 5.05
CA PRO A 352 5.93 -39.92 4.05
C PRO A 352 6.93 -41.06 3.85
N GLN A 353 8.21 -40.81 4.16
CA GLN A 353 9.29 -41.79 4.04
C GLN A 353 9.19 -42.93 5.06
N VAL A 354 8.55 -42.72 6.22
CA VAL A 354 8.36 -43.76 7.25
C VAL A 354 7.26 -44.74 6.81
N ALA A 355 6.19 -44.24 6.19
CA ALA A 355 5.12 -45.08 5.66
C ALA A 355 5.62 -46.00 4.51
N LEU A 356 6.48 -45.46 3.63
CA LEU A 356 7.12 -46.24 2.56
C LEU A 356 8.08 -47.32 3.08
N LEU A 357 8.74 -47.06 4.22
CA LEU A 357 9.59 -48.04 4.91
C LEU A 357 8.76 -49.13 5.58
N ASP A 358 7.65 -48.78 6.22
CA ASP A 358 6.72 -49.74 6.83
C ASP A 358 6.06 -50.65 5.78
N GLU A 359 5.64 -50.11 4.63
CA GLU A 359 5.11 -50.90 3.52
C GLU A 359 6.15 -51.88 2.96
N ARG A 360 7.41 -51.45 2.77
CA ARG A 360 8.49 -52.33 2.31
C ARG A 360 8.89 -53.38 3.35
N VAL A 361 8.84 -53.06 4.65
CA VAL A 361 9.04 -54.04 5.72
C VAL A 361 7.92 -55.09 5.70
N GLN A 362 6.67 -54.69 5.49
CA GLN A 362 5.56 -55.64 5.35
C GLN A 362 5.70 -56.51 4.10
N GLN A 363 6.17 -55.94 2.99
CA GLN A 363 6.43 -56.69 1.76
C GLN A 363 7.52 -57.75 1.97
N ILE A 364 8.66 -57.39 2.56
CA ILE A 364 9.74 -58.34 2.85
C ILE A 364 9.30 -59.40 3.86
N ALA A 365 8.49 -59.04 4.86
CA ALA A 365 7.93 -60.01 5.81
C ALA A 365 6.99 -61.01 5.11
N SER A 366 6.24 -60.57 4.10
CA SER A 366 5.37 -61.43 3.30
C SER A 366 6.17 -62.38 2.38
N GLU A 367 7.25 -61.90 1.79
CA GLU A 367 8.18 -62.70 0.97
C GLU A 367 8.89 -63.76 1.83
N LEU A 368 9.32 -63.41 3.05
CA LEU A 368 9.88 -64.33 4.04
C LEU A 368 8.87 -65.40 4.49
N ALA A 369 7.60 -65.01 4.70
CA ALA A 369 6.55 -65.94 5.04
C ALA A 369 6.27 -66.92 3.89
N GLU A 370 6.30 -66.45 2.65
CA GLU A 370 6.15 -67.28 1.46
C GLU A 370 7.33 -68.24 1.25
N LEU A 371 8.56 -67.76 1.42
CA LEU A 371 9.75 -68.62 1.38
C LEU A 371 9.67 -69.73 2.44
N ARG A 372 9.27 -69.40 3.67
CA ARG A 372 9.07 -70.39 4.75
C ARG A 372 8.00 -71.42 4.40
N ARG A 373 6.90 -71.01 3.76
CA ARG A 373 5.85 -71.93 3.28
C ARG A 373 6.38 -72.87 2.19
N GLN A 374 7.19 -72.36 1.27
CA GLN A 374 7.79 -73.15 0.18
C GLN A 374 8.85 -74.13 0.68
N THR A 375 9.66 -73.74 1.68
CA THR A 375 10.61 -74.62 2.36
C THR A 375 9.89 -75.72 3.17
N ALA A 376 8.81 -75.37 3.88
CA ALA A 376 7.99 -76.35 4.60
C ALA A 376 7.25 -77.33 3.67
N ALA A 377 6.99 -76.92 2.41
CA ALA A 377 6.36 -77.75 1.38
C ALA A 377 7.35 -78.58 0.54
N ASN A 378 8.65 -78.60 0.89
CA ASN A 378 9.71 -79.36 0.18
C ASN A 378 9.79 -79.06 -1.34
N ARG A 379 9.54 -77.80 -1.75
CA ARG A 379 9.57 -77.39 -3.18
C ARG A 379 10.89 -76.76 -3.64
N PHE A 380 11.95 -76.81 -2.85
CA PHE A 380 13.30 -76.43 -3.31
C PHE A 380 14.07 -77.66 -3.78
N ALA A 381 14.60 -77.61 -5.00
CA ALA A 381 15.25 -78.75 -5.64
C ALA A 381 16.70 -79.02 -5.17
N SER A 382 17.31 -78.12 -4.38
CA SER A 382 18.70 -78.21 -3.90
C SER A 382 18.99 -77.35 -2.65
N SER A 383 19.95 -77.77 -1.80
CA SER A 383 20.48 -77.01 -0.64
C SER A 383 21.17 -75.69 -1.02
N ASP A 384 21.65 -75.59 -2.27
CA ASP A 384 22.37 -74.41 -2.75
C ASP A 384 21.43 -73.24 -3.04
N ASP A 385 20.20 -73.53 -3.48
CA ASP A 385 19.19 -72.50 -3.79
C ASP A 385 18.69 -71.81 -2.51
N LEU A 386 18.52 -72.56 -1.42
CA LEU A 386 18.18 -72.02 -0.09
C LEU A 386 19.30 -71.13 0.46
N THR A 387 20.55 -71.52 0.26
CA THR A 387 21.72 -70.75 0.72
C THR A 387 21.85 -69.43 -0.04
N ARG A 388 21.60 -69.46 -1.35
CA ARG A 388 21.62 -68.27 -2.20
C ARG A 388 20.50 -67.28 -1.83
N ALA A 389 19.26 -67.76 -1.67
CA ALA A 389 18.14 -66.93 -1.23
C ALA A 389 18.35 -66.35 0.18
N SER A 390 18.91 -67.13 1.11
CA SER A 390 19.23 -66.64 2.46
C SER A 390 20.31 -65.56 2.46
N THR A 391 21.30 -65.64 1.57
CA THR A 391 22.36 -64.64 1.46
C THR A 391 21.83 -63.35 0.84
N GLU A 392 20.93 -63.46 -0.13
CA GLU A 392 20.30 -62.31 -0.78
C GLU A 392 19.40 -61.53 0.19
N ILE A 393 18.57 -62.21 0.98
CA ILE A 393 17.74 -61.60 2.02
C ILE A 393 18.60 -60.93 3.10
N SER A 394 19.67 -61.58 3.56
CA SER A 394 20.60 -60.99 4.53
C SER A 394 21.27 -59.72 4.00
N GLY A 395 21.69 -59.72 2.73
CA GLY A 395 22.28 -58.54 2.08
C GLY A 395 21.29 -57.38 1.91
N GLN A 396 20.00 -57.68 1.66
CA GLN A 396 18.95 -56.65 1.64
C GLN A 396 18.70 -56.07 3.04
N PHE A 397 18.71 -56.92 4.07
CA PHE A 397 18.50 -56.50 5.46
C PHE A 397 19.63 -55.59 5.97
N GLU A 398 20.88 -55.89 5.63
CA GLU A 398 22.03 -55.03 5.98
C GLU A 398 21.94 -53.64 5.32
N LYS A 399 21.53 -53.56 4.05
CA LYS A 399 21.30 -52.28 3.36
C LYS A 399 20.20 -51.45 4.05
N MET A 400 19.11 -52.10 4.48
CA MET A 400 18.04 -51.42 5.20
C MET A 400 18.47 -50.91 6.57
N LEU A 401 19.29 -51.68 7.31
CA LEU A 401 19.85 -51.22 8.58
C LEU A 401 20.74 -49.99 8.39
N ALA A 402 21.53 -49.95 7.32
CA ALA A 402 22.36 -48.78 6.98
C ALA A 402 21.50 -47.56 6.62
N GLU A 403 20.44 -47.71 5.82
CA GLU A 403 19.51 -46.62 5.48
C GLU A 403 18.77 -46.07 6.71
N ARG A 404 18.33 -46.96 7.62
CA ARG A 404 17.68 -46.58 8.88
C ARG A 404 18.63 -45.79 9.79
N ASN A 405 19.89 -46.25 9.92
CA ASN A 405 20.88 -45.56 10.74
C ASN A 405 21.16 -44.16 10.20
N LYS A 406 21.27 -44.00 8.87
CA LYS A 406 21.42 -42.70 8.22
C LYS A 406 20.22 -41.78 8.49
N PHE A 407 19.00 -42.31 8.41
CA PHE A 407 17.79 -41.56 8.73
C PHE A 407 17.74 -41.10 10.20
N ASP A 408 18.19 -41.96 11.13
CA ASP A 408 18.29 -41.60 12.55
C ASP A 408 19.35 -40.53 12.81
N GLU A 409 20.44 -40.50 12.06
CA GLU A 409 21.44 -39.42 12.09
C GLU A 409 20.87 -38.10 11.53
N ASP A 410 20.22 -38.14 10.37
CA ASP A 410 19.58 -36.96 9.75
C ASP A 410 18.50 -36.36 10.68
N ARG A 411 17.72 -37.22 11.35
CA ARG A 411 16.71 -36.79 12.34
C ARG A 411 17.36 -36.08 13.53
N ARG A 412 18.49 -36.58 14.03
CA ARG A 412 19.23 -35.92 15.13
C ARG A 412 19.80 -34.57 14.70
N HIS A 413 20.29 -34.46 13.46
CA HIS A 413 20.74 -33.18 12.90
C HIS A 413 19.59 -32.18 12.82
N LEU A 414 18.44 -32.59 12.28
CA LEU A 414 17.26 -31.73 12.18
C LEU A 414 16.73 -31.27 13.55
N GLU A 415 16.76 -32.15 14.55
CA GLU A 415 16.40 -31.80 15.94
C GLU A 415 17.36 -30.76 16.55
N ASN A 416 18.65 -30.84 16.24
CA ASN A 416 19.64 -29.85 16.68
C ASN A 416 19.46 -28.51 15.97
N ASP A 417 19.19 -28.52 14.66
CA ASP A 417 18.92 -27.30 13.89
C ASP A 417 17.63 -26.61 14.36
N ARG A 418 16.57 -27.38 14.64
CA ARG A 418 15.35 -26.85 15.24
C ARG A 418 15.61 -26.15 16.58
N ARG A 419 16.43 -26.76 17.46
CA ARG A 419 16.80 -26.13 18.75
C ARG A 419 17.56 -24.82 18.54
N ARG A 420 18.49 -24.77 17.59
CA ARG A 420 19.22 -23.54 17.23
C ARG A 420 18.28 -22.46 16.73
N LEU A 421 17.36 -22.80 15.83
CA LEU A 421 16.37 -21.85 15.31
C LEU A 421 15.41 -21.35 16.40
N GLU A 422 15.05 -22.19 17.38
CA GLU A 422 14.25 -21.77 18.54
C GLU A 422 15.02 -20.80 19.46
N ASP A 423 16.32 -21.01 19.64
CA ASP A 423 17.19 -20.08 20.38
C ASP A 423 17.37 -18.75 19.65
N ASP A 424 17.58 -18.77 18.34
CA ASP A 424 17.70 -17.57 17.52
C ASP A 424 16.39 -16.78 17.50
N ARG A 425 15.24 -17.48 17.42
CA ARG A 425 13.92 -16.84 17.53
C ARG A 425 13.75 -16.14 18.87
N ARG A 426 14.12 -16.79 19.99
CA ARG A 426 14.08 -16.17 21.32
C ARG A 426 14.92 -14.89 21.39
N ARG A 427 16.14 -14.92 20.84
CA ARG A 427 17.02 -13.74 20.78
C ARG A 427 16.41 -12.61 19.94
N LEU A 428 15.80 -12.94 18.80
CA LEU A 428 15.13 -11.95 17.96
C LEU A 428 13.92 -11.34 18.66
N ASP A 429 13.12 -12.14 19.37
CA ASP A 429 11.99 -11.66 20.18
C ASP A 429 12.46 -10.67 21.26
N GLU A 430 13.57 -10.96 21.96
CA GLU A 430 14.19 -10.04 22.95
C GLU A 430 14.63 -8.70 22.32
N ILE A 431 15.23 -8.75 21.12
CA ILE A 431 15.66 -7.54 20.40
C ILE A 431 14.44 -6.72 19.97
N ILE A 432 13.39 -7.37 19.46
CA ILE A 432 12.15 -6.70 19.05
C ILE A 432 11.51 -5.98 20.24
N ASP A 433 11.45 -6.63 21.40
CA ASP A 433 10.87 -6.02 22.60
C ASP A 433 11.71 -4.83 23.11
N SER A 434 13.05 -4.90 23.02
CA SER A 434 13.93 -3.76 23.28
C SER A 434 13.65 -2.59 22.33
N LEU A 435 13.59 -2.86 21.02
CA LEU A 435 13.33 -1.83 20.01
C LEU A 435 11.95 -1.19 20.19
N ARG A 436 10.93 -1.97 20.56
CA ARG A 436 9.60 -1.44 20.89
C ARG A 436 9.64 -0.49 22.08
N ALA A 437 10.39 -0.84 23.12
CA ALA A 437 10.58 0.03 24.27
C ALA A 437 11.30 1.33 23.89
N ASP A 438 12.26 1.27 22.96
CA ASP A 438 13.01 2.43 22.49
C ASP A 438 12.13 3.36 21.64
N VAL A 439 11.33 2.79 20.73
CA VAL A 439 10.34 3.54 19.93
C VAL A 439 9.33 4.23 20.83
N ALA A 440 8.79 3.54 21.85
CA ALA A 440 7.85 4.13 22.79
C ALA A 440 8.46 5.33 23.55
N ARG A 441 9.75 5.29 23.89
CA ARG A 441 10.46 6.43 24.51
C ARG A 441 10.60 7.59 23.53
N ALA A 442 11.02 7.32 22.30
CA ALA A 442 11.14 8.34 21.26
C ALA A 442 9.79 9.01 20.91
N GLU A 443 8.70 8.24 20.86
CA GLU A 443 7.35 8.77 20.65
C GLU A 443 6.88 9.67 21.81
N ALA A 444 7.21 9.30 23.05
CA ALA A 444 6.91 10.12 24.22
C ALA A 444 7.68 11.45 24.19
N GLU A 445 8.97 11.42 23.84
CA GLU A 445 9.81 12.62 23.66
C GLU A 445 9.29 13.52 22.53
N LEU A 446 8.93 12.93 21.39
CA LEU A 446 8.36 13.66 20.26
C LEU A 446 7.02 14.32 20.64
N THR A 447 6.19 13.61 21.41
CA THR A 447 4.91 14.15 21.89
C THR A 447 5.13 15.31 22.87
N ALA A 448 6.10 15.18 23.79
CA ALA A 448 6.48 16.26 24.70
C ALA A 448 6.98 17.49 23.92
N SER A 449 7.87 17.29 22.95
CA SER A 449 8.41 18.36 22.10
C SER A 449 7.31 19.05 21.29
N ARG A 450 6.40 18.29 20.65
CA ARG A 450 5.26 18.84 19.91
C ARG A 450 4.31 19.66 20.79
N ASN A 451 4.05 19.20 22.01
CA ASN A 451 3.25 19.96 22.98
C ASN A 451 3.93 21.27 23.37
N GLU A 452 5.26 21.27 23.51
CA GLU A 452 6.04 22.47 23.75
C GLU A 452 5.99 23.43 22.56
N THR A 453 6.15 22.95 21.32
CA THR A 453 6.01 23.75 20.11
C THR A 453 4.62 24.37 20.00
N ARG A 454 3.56 23.61 20.28
CA ARG A 454 2.17 24.11 20.33
C ARG A 454 1.98 25.19 21.40
N ALA A 455 2.57 25.00 22.58
CA ALA A 455 2.55 26.02 23.64
C ALA A 455 3.29 27.29 23.22
N TRP A 456 4.42 27.16 22.51
CA TRP A 456 5.16 28.29 21.95
C TRP A 456 4.40 28.99 20.83
N GLN A 457 3.72 28.26 19.94
CA GLN A 457 2.85 28.84 18.91
C GLN A 457 1.66 29.58 19.51
N ALA A 458 1.00 29.00 20.51
CA ALA A 458 -0.08 29.68 21.22
C ALA A 458 0.39 30.97 21.92
N ARG A 459 1.59 30.97 22.52
CA ARG A 459 2.22 32.18 23.08
C ARG A 459 2.57 33.19 21.98
N PHE A 460 3.09 32.73 20.85
CA PHE A 460 3.42 33.57 19.72
C PHE A 460 2.17 34.22 19.13
N ASP A 461 1.07 33.49 19.01
CA ASP A 461 -0.21 34.02 18.54
C ASP A 461 -0.82 35.01 19.54
N GLN A 462 -0.74 34.73 20.84
CA GLN A 462 -1.12 35.72 21.87
C GLN A 462 -0.34 37.02 21.73
N ILE A 463 0.96 36.94 21.42
CA ILE A 463 1.79 38.10 21.14
C ILE A 463 1.35 38.74 19.81
N ARG A 464 1.16 37.97 18.74
CA ARG A 464 0.79 38.44 17.39
C ARG A 464 -0.54 39.18 17.36
N TYR A 465 -1.52 38.71 18.11
CA TYR A 465 -2.85 39.30 18.23
C TYR A 465 -2.97 40.32 19.38
N SER A 466 -1.91 40.51 20.17
CA SER A 466 -1.85 41.59 21.16
C SER A 466 -1.95 42.97 20.48
N ARG A 467 -2.65 43.90 21.13
CA ARG A 467 -2.79 45.29 20.63
C ARG A 467 -1.43 45.95 20.42
N SER A 468 -0.47 45.66 21.29
CA SER A 468 0.91 46.13 21.22
C SER A 468 1.65 45.64 19.96
N TRP A 469 1.41 44.42 19.48
CA TRP A 469 2.05 43.89 18.28
C TRP A 469 1.48 44.44 16.99
N ARG A 470 0.15 44.63 16.92
CA ARG A 470 -0.52 45.31 15.80
C ARG A 470 -0.10 46.78 15.64
N VAL A 471 0.20 47.45 16.74
CA VAL A 471 0.72 48.84 16.74
C VAL A 471 2.16 48.90 16.22
N LEU A 472 2.98 47.88 16.47
CA LEU A 472 4.40 47.86 16.08
C LEU A 472 4.69 47.19 14.72
N ALA A 473 3.73 46.45 14.14
CA ALA A 473 3.90 45.77 12.85
C ALA A 473 4.16 46.74 11.67
N PRO A 474 3.43 47.87 11.51
CA PRO A 474 3.73 48.86 10.50
C PRO A 474 5.12 49.48 10.70
N ALA A 475 5.51 49.76 11.95
CA ALA A 475 6.80 50.35 12.28
C ALA A 475 7.98 49.42 11.94
N ARG A 476 7.82 48.09 12.05
CA ARG A 476 8.85 47.11 11.66
C ARG A 476 8.95 46.89 10.16
N TYR A 477 7.81 46.92 9.47
CA TYR A 477 7.77 46.92 8.00
C TYR A 477 8.47 48.17 7.45
N LEU A 478 8.21 49.34 8.04
CA LEU A 478 8.91 50.59 7.73
C LEU A 478 10.40 50.53 8.09
N ALA A 479 10.78 50.01 9.27
CA ALA A 479 12.17 49.90 9.71
C ALA A 479 13.01 48.88 8.91
N ARG A 480 12.38 47.91 8.23
CA ARG A 480 13.04 47.02 7.25
C ARG A 480 13.24 47.73 5.91
N ARG A 481 12.28 48.59 5.50
CA ARG A 481 12.37 49.36 4.25
C ARG A 481 13.31 50.57 4.35
N LEU A 482 13.46 51.13 5.54
CA LEU A 482 14.31 52.31 5.82
C LEU A 482 15.77 51.96 6.13
N ARG A 483 16.16 50.68 6.14
CA ARG A 483 17.54 50.25 6.43
C ARG A 483 18.52 50.37 5.25
N GLY A 484 18.08 50.96 4.12
CA GLY A 484 18.87 51.11 2.89
C GLY A 484 19.11 52.55 2.41
N ALA A 485 18.77 53.59 3.19
CA ALA A 485 18.97 54.98 2.76
C ALA A 485 19.70 55.79 3.84
N HIS A 486 20.88 56.30 3.49
CA HIS A 486 21.66 57.24 4.31
C HIS A 486 21.32 58.70 3.96
N MET A 487 21.13 59.51 5.03
CA MET A 487 21.38 60.96 5.19
C MET A 487 20.45 61.98 4.46
N PRO A 488 20.37 63.27 4.89
CA PRO A 488 20.67 63.91 6.19
C PRO A 488 19.55 64.88 6.70
N ALA A 489 19.91 65.66 7.72
CA ALA A 489 19.15 66.61 8.54
C ALA A 489 18.33 67.69 7.81
N GLU A 490 17.14 68.00 8.34
CA GLU A 490 16.78 69.27 8.98
C GLU A 490 15.30 69.22 9.40
N ALA A 491 15.04 69.69 10.63
CA ALA A 491 13.72 69.82 11.20
C ALA A 491 13.12 71.18 10.80
N GLU A 492 11.79 71.30 11.00
CA GLU A 492 10.92 72.49 11.03
C GLU A 492 9.85 72.42 9.92
N GLN A 493 8.56 72.68 10.12
CA GLN A 493 7.72 73.13 11.23
C GLN A 493 6.25 73.03 10.75
N ALA A 494 5.32 72.94 11.71
CA ALA A 494 3.92 73.41 11.65
C ALA A 494 2.97 72.83 10.56
N ALA A 495 2.00 71.99 10.92
CA ALA A 495 0.68 72.36 11.45
C ALA A 495 -0.21 73.13 10.44
N VAL A 496 -1.38 72.58 10.10
CA VAL A 496 -2.71 73.19 10.30
C VAL A 496 -3.80 72.29 9.67
N VAL A 497 -4.90 72.23 10.41
CA VAL A 497 -6.19 71.55 10.19
C VAL A 497 -7.03 72.34 9.18
N GLU A 498 -7.80 71.67 8.30
CA GLU A 498 -9.24 71.96 8.08
C GLU A 498 -9.92 70.99 7.10
N GLN A 499 -11.26 70.99 7.18
CA GLN A 499 -12.25 69.95 6.88
C GLN A 499 -12.90 70.05 5.46
N PRO A 500 -13.84 69.17 5.08
CA PRO A 500 -14.04 68.66 3.71
C PRO A 500 -15.19 69.32 2.91
N ALA A 501 -15.20 69.14 1.58
CA ALA A 501 -16.40 69.27 0.74
C ALA A 501 -16.28 68.52 -0.62
N GLU A 502 -17.08 67.46 -0.74
CA GLU A 502 -17.99 67.05 -1.84
C GLU A 502 -17.66 67.15 -3.37
N PRO A 503 -18.36 66.37 -4.23
CA PRO A 503 -17.73 65.42 -5.16
C PRO A 503 -17.74 65.86 -6.63
N GLU A 504 -16.72 65.46 -7.39
CA GLU A 504 -16.76 65.50 -8.86
C GLU A 504 -16.66 64.09 -9.46
N GLN A 505 -17.59 63.83 -10.37
CA GLN A 505 -17.73 62.61 -11.15
C GLN A 505 -16.49 62.40 -12.02
N VAL A 506 -15.82 61.25 -11.88
CA VAL A 506 -14.75 60.83 -12.79
C VAL A 506 -15.21 59.65 -13.62
N ALA A 507 -15.10 59.85 -14.92
CA ALA A 507 -15.46 58.92 -15.99
C ALA A 507 -14.91 57.51 -15.79
N VAL A 508 -15.72 56.52 -16.18
CA VAL A 508 -15.28 55.15 -16.38
C VAL A 508 -14.25 55.14 -17.50
N VAL A 509 -12.98 55.14 -17.14
CA VAL A 509 -11.89 54.72 -18.02
C VAL A 509 -11.82 53.22 -17.88
N GLU A 510 -12.31 52.49 -18.90
CA GLU A 510 -11.93 51.09 -19.07
C GLU A 510 -10.42 51.04 -19.27
N GLN A 511 -9.68 50.69 -18.21
CA GLN A 511 -8.27 50.35 -18.37
C GLN A 511 -8.20 48.98 -19.06
N PRO A 512 -7.38 48.83 -20.11
CA PRO A 512 -7.18 47.53 -20.73
C PRO A 512 -6.57 46.57 -19.69
N VAL A 513 -7.22 45.43 -19.49
CA VAL A 513 -6.67 44.33 -18.68
C VAL A 513 -5.29 43.97 -19.25
N PRO A 514 -4.22 43.87 -18.44
CA PRO A 514 -2.92 43.43 -18.92
C PRO A 514 -3.10 42.05 -19.56
N VAL A 515 -2.68 41.90 -20.82
CA VAL A 515 -2.66 40.59 -21.49
C VAL A 515 -1.61 39.77 -20.75
N GLU A 516 -2.03 38.85 -19.89
CA GLU A 516 -1.12 37.90 -19.24
C GLU A 516 -0.36 37.12 -20.32
N ALA A 517 0.96 36.97 -20.16
CA ALA A 517 1.80 36.26 -21.11
C ALA A 517 1.32 34.80 -21.24
N PRO A 518 1.27 34.22 -22.46
CA PRO A 518 0.85 32.84 -22.66
C PRO A 518 1.64 31.86 -21.80
N PHE A 519 0.98 30.80 -21.31
CA PHE A 519 1.61 29.75 -20.51
C PHE A 519 2.92 29.24 -21.14
N GLY A 520 3.98 29.20 -20.32
CA GLY A 520 5.30 28.70 -20.72
C GLY A 520 6.14 29.68 -21.54
N SER A 521 5.62 30.83 -21.96
CA SER A 521 6.40 31.86 -22.66
C SER A 521 7.20 32.75 -21.69
N PRO A 522 8.29 33.40 -22.15
CA PRO A 522 9.03 34.38 -21.35
C PRO A 522 8.09 35.46 -20.78
N GLY A 523 8.13 35.67 -19.46
CA GLY A 523 7.25 36.60 -18.73
C GLY A 523 5.97 35.98 -18.16
N SER A 524 5.68 34.70 -18.44
CA SER A 524 4.67 33.93 -17.69
C SER A 524 5.13 33.63 -16.26
N ARG A 525 4.19 33.43 -15.34
CA ARG A 525 4.47 33.17 -13.92
C ARG A 525 5.38 31.96 -13.74
N GLU A 526 5.11 30.88 -14.46
CA GLU A 526 5.82 29.60 -14.37
C GLU A 526 7.25 29.72 -14.87
N TYR A 527 7.44 30.44 -15.99
CA TYR A 527 8.76 30.73 -16.55
C TYR A 527 9.62 31.49 -15.53
N GLU A 528 9.05 32.55 -14.94
CA GLU A 528 9.74 33.37 -13.94
C GLU A 528 10.09 32.58 -12.66
N ILE A 529 9.22 31.66 -12.22
CA ILE A 529 9.48 30.80 -11.06
C ILE A 529 10.66 29.87 -11.33
N ILE A 530 10.71 29.22 -12.50
CA ILE A 530 11.82 28.34 -12.87
C ILE A 530 13.12 29.12 -12.95
N VAL A 531 13.13 30.28 -13.61
CA VAL A 531 14.32 31.12 -13.74
C VAL A 531 14.83 31.57 -12.37
N LYS A 532 13.96 32.02 -11.47
CA LYS A 532 14.34 32.49 -10.13
C LYS A 532 14.79 31.36 -9.21
N SER A 533 14.31 30.14 -9.43
CA SER A 533 14.67 29.00 -8.60
C SER A 533 16.13 28.55 -8.74
N GLY A 534 16.76 28.85 -9.88
CA GLY A 534 18.10 28.35 -10.21
C GLY A 534 18.19 26.84 -10.43
N LEU A 535 17.06 26.12 -10.51
CA LEU A 535 17.00 24.66 -10.68
C LEU A 535 16.87 24.20 -12.14
N PHE A 536 17.03 25.12 -13.11
CA PHE A 536 17.04 24.79 -14.52
C PHE A 536 18.35 25.25 -15.15
N ASP A 537 19.11 24.31 -15.70
CA ASP A 537 20.38 24.58 -16.36
C ASP A 537 20.19 24.51 -17.88
N ARG A 538 20.23 25.67 -18.54
CA ARG A 538 20.00 25.79 -19.98
C ARG A 538 21.08 25.08 -20.80
N ASP A 539 22.34 25.23 -20.41
CA ASP A 539 23.46 24.68 -21.18
C ASP A 539 23.52 23.16 -21.01
N TRP A 540 23.29 22.68 -19.79
CA TRP A 540 23.14 21.25 -19.51
C TRP A 540 21.96 20.66 -20.30
N TYR A 541 20.78 21.29 -20.26
CA TYR A 541 19.58 20.81 -20.95
C TYR A 541 19.81 20.67 -22.45
N LEU A 542 20.44 21.67 -23.09
CA LEU A 542 20.77 21.62 -24.51
C LEU A 542 21.84 20.57 -24.84
N SER A 543 22.79 20.33 -23.92
CA SER A 543 23.80 19.27 -24.08
C SER A 543 23.22 17.86 -23.99
N GLN A 544 22.16 17.67 -23.19
CA GLN A 544 21.50 16.38 -23.03
C GLN A 544 20.44 16.11 -24.11
N TYR A 545 19.84 17.16 -24.66
CA TYR A 545 18.73 17.08 -25.59
C TYR A 545 19.04 17.80 -26.90
N GLU A 546 19.81 17.10 -27.76
CA GLU A 546 20.29 17.61 -29.04
C GLU A 546 19.14 18.03 -29.99
N ASP A 547 17.99 17.35 -29.91
CA ASP A 547 16.78 17.68 -30.68
C ASP A 547 16.28 19.09 -30.38
N ILE A 548 16.41 19.57 -29.14
CA ILE A 548 16.03 20.93 -28.74
C ILE A 548 17.09 21.95 -29.16
N ALA A 549 18.36 21.57 -29.08
CA ALA A 549 19.47 22.40 -29.55
C ALA A 549 19.37 22.67 -31.06
N VAL A 550 19.02 21.65 -31.84
CA VAL A 550 18.81 21.77 -33.30
C VAL A 550 17.55 22.57 -33.61
N ALA A 551 16.47 22.40 -32.84
CA ALA A 551 15.22 23.13 -33.03
C ALA A 551 15.33 24.63 -32.67
N GLY A 552 16.35 25.03 -31.89
CA GLY A 552 16.56 26.42 -31.48
C GLY A 552 15.44 26.99 -30.60
N THR A 553 14.67 26.12 -29.94
CA THR A 553 13.58 26.51 -29.04
C THR A 553 14.14 26.89 -27.67
N ASP A 554 13.52 27.86 -26.97
CA ASP A 554 13.92 28.18 -25.60
C ASP A 554 13.77 26.94 -24.70
N PRO A 555 14.83 26.51 -23.97
CA PRO A 555 14.79 25.27 -23.18
C PRO A 555 13.74 25.25 -22.06
N ILE A 556 13.50 26.40 -21.41
CA ILE A 556 12.54 26.50 -20.31
C ILE A 556 11.12 26.48 -20.87
N GLU A 557 10.88 27.19 -21.98
CA GLU A 557 9.62 27.16 -22.70
C GLU A 557 9.30 25.73 -23.19
N HIS A 558 10.28 25.04 -23.77
CA HIS A 558 10.11 23.65 -24.16
C HIS A 558 9.79 22.76 -22.94
N PHE A 559 10.55 22.91 -21.85
CA PHE A 559 10.33 22.10 -20.65
C PHE A 559 8.93 22.30 -20.05
N LEU A 560 8.45 23.55 -19.98
CA LEU A 560 7.11 23.87 -19.48
C LEU A 560 6.00 23.32 -20.37
N LYS A 561 6.17 23.36 -21.69
CA LYS A 561 5.13 22.95 -22.64
C LYS A 561 5.11 21.46 -22.93
N ALA A 562 6.27 20.79 -22.92
CA ALA A 562 6.40 19.40 -23.34
C ALA A 562 7.43 18.61 -22.50
N GLY A 563 8.60 19.19 -22.22
CA GLY A 563 9.71 18.45 -21.60
C GLY A 563 9.38 17.80 -20.25
N ALA A 564 8.55 18.43 -19.42
CA ALA A 564 8.06 17.85 -18.18
C ALA A 564 7.20 16.59 -18.38
N GLN A 565 6.30 16.60 -19.38
CA GLN A 565 5.47 15.44 -19.72
C GLN A 565 6.30 14.32 -20.36
N GLU A 566 7.32 14.69 -21.12
CA GLU A 566 8.32 13.79 -21.68
C GLU A 566 9.32 13.27 -20.64
N ARG A 567 9.19 13.70 -19.37
CA ARG A 567 10.07 13.33 -18.25
C ARG A 567 11.54 13.70 -18.50
N ARG A 568 11.78 14.76 -19.25
CA ARG A 568 13.12 15.34 -19.40
C ARG A 568 13.55 15.98 -18.10
N ASN A 569 14.84 15.95 -17.81
CA ASN A 569 15.41 16.50 -16.59
C ASN A 569 15.79 17.95 -16.83
N PRO A 570 15.50 18.89 -15.91
CA PRO A 570 15.85 20.30 -16.05
C PRO A 570 17.30 20.61 -15.65
N CYS A 571 17.93 19.73 -14.86
CA CYS A 571 19.34 19.80 -14.46
C CYS A 571 19.82 18.42 -13.99
N ALA A 572 21.13 18.29 -13.72
CA ALA A 572 21.75 17.02 -13.33
C ALA A 572 21.23 16.41 -12.02
N PHE A 573 20.77 17.23 -11.06
CA PHE A 573 20.30 16.79 -9.74
C PHE A 573 18.77 16.93 -9.56
N PHE A 574 18.03 17.02 -10.67
CA PHE A 574 16.58 16.92 -10.65
C PHE A 574 16.14 15.89 -11.69
N ASP A 575 15.61 14.77 -11.23
CA ASP A 575 15.09 13.73 -12.12
C ASP A 575 13.56 13.79 -12.13
N ALA A 576 13.00 14.32 -13.23
CA ALA A 576 11.56 14.50 -13.39
C ALA A 576 10.82 13.17 -13.43
N GLY A 577 11.41 12.14 -14.02
CA GLY A 577 10.84 10.80 -14.09
C GLY A 577 10.81 10.12 -12.72
N PHE A 578 11.93 10.19 -11.99
CA PHE A 578 12.05 9.72 -10.62
C PHE A 578 11.09 10.46 -9.69
N TYR A 579 11.01 11.79 -9.79
CA TYR A 579 10.15 12.58 -8.92
C TYR A 579 8.67 12.22 -9.10
N LEU A 580 8.20 12.06 -10.34
CA LEU A 580 6.83 11.60 -10.61
C LEU A 580 6.60 10.13 -10.24
N TRP A 581 7.66 9.30 -10.25
CA TRP A 581 7.58 7.90 -9.84
C TRP A 581 7.50 7.74 -8.31
N VAL A 582 8.29 8.50 -7.55
CA VAL A 582 8.27 8.52 -6.08
C VAL A 582 7.00 9.19 -5.54
N TYR A 583 6.43 10.13 -6.30
CA TYR A 583 5.23 10.90 -5.92
C TYR A 583 4.09 10.70 -6.93
N PRO A 584 3.41 9.53 -6.92
CA PRO A 584 2.36 9.20 -7.89
C PRO A 584 1.15 10.16 -7.88
N ASP A 585 0.90 10.84 -6.75
CA ASP A 585 -0.10 11.90 -6.60
C ASP A 585 0.12 13.03 -7.62
N LEU A 586 1.36 13.27 -8.02
CA LEU A 586 1.74 14.30 -9.01
C LEU A 586 1.64 13.77 -10.45
N ALA A 587 1.88 12.48 -10.65
CA ALA A 587 1.78 11.84 -11.96
C ALA A 587 0.32 11.80 -12.47
N GLU A 588 -0.63 11.59 -11.57
CA GLU A 588 -2.07 11.53 -11.89
C GLU A 588 -2.68 12.91 -12.16
N SER A 589 -2.11 13.97 -11.57
CA SER A 589 -2.58 15.36 -11.71
C SER A 589 -1.95 16.12 -12.88
N GLN A 590 -1.07 15.47 -13.66
CA GLN A 590 -0.31 16.07 -14.77
C GLN A 590 0.43 17.37 -14.39
N VAL A 591 0.82 17.48 -13.12
CA VAL A 591 1.51 18.66 -12.59
C VAL A 591 2.96 18.65 -13.08
N ASN A 592 3.49 19.82 -13.43
CA ASN A 592 4.90 19.95 -13.78
C ASN A 592 5.78 19.66 -12.55
N PRO A 593 6.65 18.63 -12.59
CA PRO A 593 7.36 18.14 -11.41
C PRO A 593 8.33 19.17 -10.84
N LEU A 594 8.98 19.97 -11.69
CA LEU A 594 9.93 21.00 -11.24
C LEU A 594 9.20 22.16 -10.57
N LEU A 595 8.11 22.65 -11.17
CA LEU A 595 7.29 23.71 -10.56
C LEU A 595 6.77 23.28 -9.19
N HIS A 596 6.24 22.05 -9.11
CA HIS A 596 5.77 21.50 -7.84
C HIS A 596 6.89 21.45 -6.80
N TYR A 597 8.09 21.00 -7.18
CA TYR A 597 9.21 20.96 -6.26
C TYR A 597 9.62 22.34 -5.74
N ILE A 598 9.66 23.35 -6.62
CA ILE A 598 10.02 24.73 -6.28
C ILE A 598 9.02 25.34 -5.30
N GLU A 599 7.72 25.17 -5.58
CA GLU A 599 6.66 25.79 -4.80
C GLU A 599 6.39 25.05 -3.49
N TYR A 600 6.39 23.72 -3.53
CA TYR A 600 5.93 22.86 -2.43
C TYR A 600 6.93 21.79 -2.03
N GLY A 601 7.44 21.01 -2.99
CA GLY A 601 8.17 19.77 -2.70
C GLY A 601 9.39 19.94 -1.81
N SER A 602 10.12 21.05 -1.94
CA SER A 602 11.24 21.33 -1.05
C SER A 602 10.82 21.53 0.41
N ARG A 603 9.68 22.18 0.67
CA ARG A 603 9.11 22.39 2.01
C ARG A 603 8.49 21.13 2.58
N GLU A 604 7.92 20.30 1.72
CA GLU A 604 7.34 18.99 2.05
C GLU A 604 8.37 17.87 2.23
N ASN A 605 9.67 18.19 2.23
CA ASN A 605 10.76 17.21 2.31
C ASN A 605 10.75 16.16 1.20
N ARG A 606 10.21 16.49 0.02
CA ARG A 606 10.23 15.59 -1.14
C ARG A 606 11.61 15.52 -1.77
N THR A 607 12.09 14.33 -2.11
CA THR A 607 13.40 14.09 -2.72
C THR A 607 13.31 14.19 -4.25
N PRO A 608 14.00 15.14 -4.91
CA PRO A 608 13.96 15.36 -6.36
C PRO A 608 14.88 14.45 -7.17
N HIS A 609 15.82 13.76 -6.52
CA HIS A 609 16.81 12.92 -7.21
C HIS A 609 17.35 11.85 -6.25
N PRO A 610 17.66 10.61 -6.71
CA PRO A 610 18.18 9.54 -5.86
C PRO A 610 19.44 9.92 -5.07
N LEU A 611 20.32 10.74 -5.66
CA LEU A 611 21.56 11.21 -5.02
C LEU A 611 21.38 12.39 -4.05
N PHE A 612 20.16 12.91 -3.88
CA PHE A 612 19.92 14.06 -3.01
C PHE A 612 18.77 13.79 -2.02
N ASP A 613 19.10 13.65 -0.74
CA ASP A 613 18.12 13.49 0.33
C ASP A 613 17.87 14.83 1.05
N VAL A 614 16.65 15.35 0.91
CA VAL A 614 16.27 16.68 1.43
C VAL A 614 16.27 16.70 2.96
N GLU A 615 15.81 15.64 3.62
CA GLU A 615 15.77 15.59 5.08
C GLU A 615 17.17 15.54 5.66
N TRP A 616 18.03 14.69 5.09
CA TRP A 616 19.43 14.63 5.49
C TRP A 616 20.16 15.96 5.28
N PHE A 617 19.97 16.60 4.12
CA PHE A 617 20.60 17.88 3.82
C PHE A 617 20.18 18.96 4.83
N LYS A 618 18.88 19.09 5.10
CA LYS A 618 18.35 20.05 6.07
C LYS A 618 18.89 19.80 7.47
N ALA A 619 18.89 18.54 7.92
CA ALA A 619 19.40 18.16 9.24
C ALA A 619 20.91 18.44 9.39
N THR A 620 21.69 18.22 8.32
CA THR A 620 23.15 18.33 8.36
C THR A 620 23.63 19.77 8.24
N THR A 621 22.95 20.60 7.45
CA THR A 621 23.35 21.99 7.19
C THR A 621 22.62 23.02 8.05
N GLY A 622 21.57 22.60 8.77
CA GLY A 622 20.69 23.52 9.50
C GLY A 622 19.90 24.44 8.56
N PHE A 623 19.63 23.98 7.33
CA PHE A 623 18.90 24.75 6.33
C PHE A 623 17.53 25.17 6.86
N ASP A 624 17.23 26.48 6.75
CA ASP A 624 15.96 27.06 7.22
C ASP A 624 14.79 26.61 6.31
N PRO A 625 13.81 25.86 6.83
CA PRO A 625 12.66 25.42 6.05
C PRO A 625 11.78 26.58 5.52
N GLU A 626 11.87 27.77 6.15
CA GLU A 626 11.14 28.97 5.75
C GLU A 626 11.91 29.83 4.74
N SER A 627 13.06 29.36 4.25
CA SER A 627 13.80 30.03 3.18
C SER A 627 12.98 30.15 1.90
N ASP A 628 13.16 31.28 1.18
CA ASP A 628 12.62 31.47 -0.17
C ASP A 628 13.38 30.61 -1.21
N GLU A 629 14.58 30.14 -0.86
CA GLU A 629 15.36 29.21 -1.66
C GLU A 629 14.94 27.76 -1.38
N THR A 630 15.08 26.86 -2.36
CA THR A 630 14.86 25.43 -2.16
C THR A 630 16.10 24.74 -1.59
N ALA A 631 15.89 23.64 -0.86
CA ALA A 631 16.97 22.80 -0.33
C ALA A 631 17.91 22.30 -1.45
N LEU A 632 17.39 21.93 -2.62
CA LEU A 632 18.23 21.50 -3.75
C LEU A 632 19.07 22.67 -4.31
N ALA A 633 18.50 23.87 -4.43
CA ALA A 633 19.23 25.03 -4.92
C ALA A 633 20.38 25.40 -3.96
N ALA A 634 20.12 25.36 -2.65
CA ALA A 634 21.15 25.55 -1.63
C ALA A 634 22.23 24.46 -1.70
N TYR A 635 21.82 23.19 -1.88
CA TYR A 635 22.74 22.07 -2.06
C TYR A 635 23.65 22.27 -3.28
N LEU A 636 23.10 22.63 -4.43
CA LEU A 636 23.88 22.85 -5.66
C LEU A 636 24.88 24.01 -5.52
N ARG A 637 24.54 25.06 -4.77
CA ARG A 637 25.50 26.14 -4.45
C ARG A 637 26.62 25.68 -3.51
N MET A 638 26.32 24.77 -2.57
CA MET A 638 27.27 24.26 -1.58
C MET A 638 28.17 23.13 -2.10
N ALA A 639 27.65 22.30 -3.00
CA ALA A 639 28.33 21.11 -3.56
C ALA A 639 29.64 21.47 -4.30
N GLY A 640 29.77 22.70 -4.81
CA GLY A 640 31.04 23.21 -5.35
C GLY A 640 32.12 23.54 -4.32
N THR A 641 31.85 23.42 -3.01
CA THR A 641 32.75 23.89 -1.93
C THR A 641 33.02 22.91 -0.79
N THR A 642 32.25 21.82 -0.64
CA THR A 642 32.42 20.87 0.49
C THR A 642 32.01 19.42 0.15
N ASP A 643 32.72 18.44 0.71
CA ASP A 643 32.47 16.97 0.62
C ASP A 643 31.23 16.54 1.43
N VAL A 644 30.07 17.15 1.17
CA VAL A 644 28.81 16.83 1.86
C VAL A 644 28.09 15.73 1.09
N TRP A 645 28.58 14.50 1.24
CA TRP A 645 27.98 13.29 0.66
C TRP A 645 27.39 12.38 1.76
N PRO A 646 26.11 11.98 1.66
CA PRO A 646 25.55 11.00 2.56
C PRO A 646 26.10 9.60 2.22
N THR A 647 27.11 9.14 2.96
CA THR A 647 27.71 7.80 2.80
C THR A 647 26.74 6.65 3.09
N ASN A 648 25.65 6.92 3.80
CA ASN A 648 24.55 5.99 4.05
C ASN A 648 23.51 5.93 2.92
N LEU A 649 23.58 6.80 1.90
CA LEU A 649 22.64 6.81 0.78
C LEU A 649 23.00 5.79 -0.31
N LEU A 650 24.27 5.42 -0.44
CA LEU A 650 24.78 4.68 -1.61
C LEU A 650 24.06 3.34 -1.86
N SER A 651 23.76 2.57 -0.81
CA SER A 651 23.03 1.30 -0.95
C SER A 651 21.58 1.51 -1.42
N ARG A 652 20.93 2.57 -0.92
CA ARG A 652 19.58 2.99 -1.34
C ARG A 652 19.60 3.53 -2.77
N CYS A 653 20.58 4.35 -3.14
CA CYS A 653 20.75 4.87 -4.50
C CYS A 653 20.98 3.76 -5.52
N ARG A 654 21.83 2.77 -5.22
CA ARG A 654 22.06 1.62 -6.09
C ARG A 654 20.77 0.87 -6.39
N THR A 655 19.96 0.67 -5.35
CA THR A 655 18.67 -0.02 -5.44
C THR A 655 17.66 0.81 -6.24
N MET A 656 17.55 2.11 -5.96
CA MET A 656 16.61 3.02 -6.65
C MET A 656 16.96 3.26 -8.12
N LEU A 657 18.24 3.25 -8.47
CA LEU A 657 18.73 3.40 -9.85
C LEU A 657 18.80 2.08 -10.62
N ASN A 658 18.41 0.96 -9.98
CA ASN A 658 18.47 -0.39 -10.53
C ASN A 658 19.86 -0.74 -11.13
N LEU A 659 20.92 -0.43 -10.37
CA LEU A 659 22.30 -0.70 -10.78
C LEU A 659 22.81 -2.02 -10.19
N ASP A 660 23.48 -2.82 -11.00
CA ASP A 660 23.87 -4.19 -10.65
C ASP A 660 25.05 -4.22 -9.66
N SER A 661 25.85 -3.14 -9.62
CA SER A 661 27.04 -3.05 -8.77
C SER A 661 27.27 -1.65 -8.18
N PHE A 662 28.12 -1.57 -7.14
CA PHE A 662 28.57 -0.30 -6.59
C PHE A 662 29.53 0.45 -7.53
N ASP A 663 30.21 -0.26 -8.43
CA ASP A 663 31.09 0.35 -9.44
C ASP A 663 30.26 1.10 -10.50
N GLU A 664 29.10 0.57 -10.88
CA GLU A 664 28.14 1.28 -11.75
C GLU A 664 27.57 2.52 -11.06
N LEU A 665 27.27 2.43 -9.76
CA LEU A 665 26.82 3.57 -8.97
C LEU A 665 27.91 4.65 -8.90
N ASP A 666 29.16 4.27 -8.66
CA ASP A 666 30.30 5.21 -8.64
C ASP A 666 30.49 5.87 -10.01
N GLY A 667 30.37 5.11 -11.10
CA GLY A 667 30.38 5.65 -12.46
C GLY A 667 29.22 6.61 -12.74
N TYR A 668 28.02 6.31 -12.22
CA TYR A 668 26.85 7.17 -12.32
C TYR A 668 27.02 8.48 -11.54
N ILE A 669 27.47 8.40 -10.27
CA ILE A 669 27.75 9.56 -9.43
C ILE A 669 28.78 10.47 -10.10
N LYS A 670 29.88 9.91 -10.63
CA LYS A 670 30.91 10.69 -11.34
C LYS A 670 30.36 11.44 -12.55
N ARG A 671 29.41 10.85 -13.29
CA ARG A 671 28.76 11.53 -14.43
C ARG A 671 27.84 12.65 -13.98
N VAL A 672 27.03 12.42 -12.95
CA VAL A 672 26.09 13.42 -12.41
C VAL A 672 26.82 14.59 -11.76
N VAL A 673 27.97 14.35 -11.13
CA VAL A 673 28.80 15.39 -10.49
C VAL A 673 29.66 16.17 -11.49
N ALA A 674 30.11 15.52 -12.57
CA ALA A 674 30.90 16.19 -13.60
C ALA A 674 30.07 17.09 -14.52
N ALA A 675 28.76 16.86 -14.58
CA ALA A 675 27.80 17.63 -15.34
C ALA A 675 27.19 18.73 -14.46
#